data_AF-A0ABD2XTP3-F1
#
_entry.id   AF-A0ABD2XTP3-F1
#
_cell.length_a   1.000
_cell.length_b   1.000
_cell.length_c   1.000
_cell.angle_alpha   90.00
_cell.angle_beta   90.00
_cell.angle_gamma   90.00
#
_symmetry.space_group_name_H-M   'P 1'
#
loop_
_entity.id
_entity.type
_entity.pdbx_description
1 polymer ?
#
loop_
_entity_poly.entity_id
_entity_poly.type
_entity_poly.pdbx_seq_one_letter_code
_entity_poly.pdbx_strand_id
1 'polypeptide(L)'
;MASTRVDSVLHDLELLQSNFQKHDLFEIGFSDIRKDFESLKLSLQFLKTFLLCARKWSNNEIYVDLRAFLSTIDVTMCKNGRDIQSLCHRSKSSNIHMEGVVKSLKPVVSGFRGKIKSFKQQVIEAYTALSQSSRNWLSDDELVVFIDSILQNLADLLTGLYFESMEDYNNDLHAQSEALEEKLRFLKNFIGFVKLFGVDHRELEDLLIHIQFVALNAARLSYMCLFYREDEQVRNLELGSMIKELVHQKCNPVDHQVYDTYIKVLKNVRTSKTSTLLQTKNMDKHIVRDFNGSLISSLWELMCNTSFIDSMKDQMLIFYEGLRFLRSTLRELEEKTDELDETIAIVLSEAGIVICSLYVNKVVGDPPDCCDMLVNINCKIKLIKAQITGSSMIESVPSNQTFKGQEVHKTYRLKQSRGKIPISHEVVVGIEDEAEKVIDRLVRGSDNLQIFPIVGMPGLGKTTLAKKIFSDPRILSYFHIRHWCTVSQVYYKKALLFQILCDDGKHSKMNEELKILSEDDLLEKLYKSLKGNRYLVVFDDVWDIRVWNDLGYAFPNDRNGSRILFTSRFSNVASEVKIGREPHNLRILDDGESWELLQKKVFGEEACPRELSILGKEIAGNCKGLPLTVVIIAGILASVEYDDWCEVANSLTSTIVYDTDHCKNTLELSYIHLPDYLKPCLLYFGAFREDQEIQAKKLMSLWIAEGFVQNTEANSLEDLAEEYILDLISRNLVTIAKQRSMGGVKACKIHDLLHEFCKTKSKEENVLQVLHEYDELSTFNEPHTSKGCPFGQRLSILRSQSYFVQVYAVYCC
;
A
#
# COMPACT_ATOMS: atom_id res chain seq x y z
N MET A 1 -25.01 28.80 -29.45
CA MET A 1 -25.51 28.02 -30.61
C MET A 1 -24.55 26.90 -30.97
N ALA A 2 -23.25 27.18 -31.19
CA ALA A 2 -22.28 26.13 -31.48
C ALA A 2 -22.21 25.01 -30.42
N SER A 3 -22.06 25.36 -29.12
CA SER A 3 -22.02 24.36 -28.02
C SER A 3 -23.26 23.45 -27.99
N THR A 4 -24.46 24.04 -28.03
CA THR A 4 -25.72 23.28 -28.03
C THR A 4 -25.88 22.39 -29.26
N ARG A 5 -25.29 22.76 -30.41
CA ARG A 5 -25.28 21.91 -31.60
C ARG A 5 -24.30 20.75 -31.46
N VAL A 6 -23.13 20.97 -30.85
CA VAL A 6 -22.19 19.87 -30.53
C VAL A 6 -22.87 18.85 -29.61
N ASP A 7 -23.59 19.31 -28.57
CA ASP A 7 -24.36 18.42 -27.68
C ASP A 7 -25.40 17.59 -28.45
N SER A 8 -26.16 18.23 -29.36
CA SER A 8 -27.13 17.53 -30.20
C SER A 8 -26.48 16.48 -31.10
N VAL A 9 -25.31 16.80 -31.68
CA VAL A 9 -24.58 15.87 -32.55
C VAL A 9 -24.03 14.69 -31.76
N LEU A 10 -23.46 14.94 -30.58
CA LEU A 10 -22.98 13.88 -29.68
C LEU A 10 -24.12 12.94 -29.28
N HIS A 11 -25.28 13.50 -28.91
CA HIS A 11 -26.47 12.72 -28.60
C HIS A 11 -26.93 11.86 -29.79
N ASP A 12 -26.98 12.41 -31.00
CA ASP A 12 -27.35 11.63 -32.19
C ASP A 12 -26.36 10.50 -32.50
N LEU A 13 -25.05 10.72 -32.24
CA LEU A 13 -24.02 9.69 -32.37
C LEU A 13 -24.17 8.59 -31.31
N GLU A 14 -24.44 8.92 -30.05
CA GLU A 14 -24.72 7.94 -28.99
C GLU A 14 -25.95 7.09 -29.32
N LEU A 15 -26.97 7.71 -29.89
CA LEU A 15 -28.20 7.05 -30.27
C LEU A 15 -27.99 6.09 -31.46
N LEU A 16 -27.17 6.50 -32.43
CA LEU A 16 -26.71 5.63 -33.52
C LEU A 16 -25.91 4.43 -32.98
N GLN A 17 -24.96 4.66 -32.07
CA GLN A 17 -24.16 3.61 -31.45
C GLN A 17 -25.03 2.60 -30.70
N SER A 18 -25.98 3.10 -29.90
CA SER A 18 -26.94 2.26 -29.17
C SER A 18 -27.82 1.42 -30.10
N ASN A 19 -28.14 1.94 -31.29
CA ASN A 19 -28.88 1.19 -32.29
C ASN A 19 -28.00 0.14 -32.98
N PHE A 20 -26.74 0.42 -33.27
CA PHE A 20 -25.81 -0.55 -33.85
C PHE A 20 -25.54 -1.73 -32.90
N GLN A 21 -25.42 -1.48 -31.59
CA GLN A 21 -25.19 -2.51 -30.57
C GLN A 21 -26.33 -3.54 -30.44
N LYS A 22 -27.50 -3.29 -31.04
CA LYS A 22 -28.62 -4.25 -31.09
C LYS A 22 -28.45 -5.32 -32.18
N HIS A 23 -27.43 -5.19 -33.02
CA HIS A 23 -27.14 -6.08 -34.15
C HIS A 23 -25.71 -6.62 -34.05
N ASP A 24 -25.41 -7.68 -34.81
CA ASP A 24 -24.02 -8.14 -34.94
C ASP A 24 -23.19 -7.08 -35.69
N LEU A 25 -22.21 -6.51 -34.98
CA LEU A 25 -21.38 -5.40 -35.46
C LEU A 25 -20.48 -5.79 -36.64
N PHE A 26 -20.13 -7.07 -36.78
CA PHE A 26 -19.37 -7.59 -37.91
C PHE A 26 -20.24 -7.72 -39.16
N GLU A 27 -21.46 -8.23 -39.02
CA GLU A 27 -22.38 -8.42 -40.16
C GLU A 27 -22.83 -7.09 -40.78
N ILE A 28 -23.01 -6.04 -39.97
CA ILE A 28 -23.42 -4.72 -40.47
C ILE A 28 -22.23 -3.86 -40.95
N GLY A 29 -20.99 -4.36 -40.86
CA GLY A 29 -19.76 -3.65 -41.26
C GLY A 29 -19.38 -2.46 -40.37
N PHE A 30 -19.91 -2.37 -39.14
CA PHE A 30 -19.61 -1.26 -38.23
C PHE A 30 -18.22 -1.38 -37.59
N SER A 31 -17.70 -2.61 -37.46
CA SER A 31 -16.31 -2.88 -37.04
C SER A 31 -15.28 -2.05 -37.83
N ASP A 32 -15.48 -1.90 -39.14
CA ASP A 32 -14.59 -1.18 -40.05
C ASP A 32 -14.57 0.35 -39.84
N ILE A 33 -15.63 0.92 -39.25
CA ILE A 33 -15.75 2.37 -39.05
C ILE A 33 -15.64 2.79 -37.58
N ARG A 34 -15.73 1.81 -36.65
CA ARG A 34 -15.80 2.04 -35.20
C ARG A 34 -14.71 2.97 -34.69
N LYS A 35 -13.48 2.82 -35.19
CA LYS A 35 -12.34 3.66 -34.79
C LYS A 35 -12.51 5.13 -35.20
N ASP A 36 -12.93 5.38 -36.44
CA ASP A 36 -13.20 6.74 -36.92
C ASP A 36 -14.42 7.35 -36.22
N PHE A 37 -15.40 6.52 -35.88
CA PHE A 37 -16.61 6.92 -35.15
C PHE A 37 -16.30 7.37 -33.71
N GLU A 38 -15.53 6.60 -32.95
CA GLU A 38 -15.10 6.99 -31.60
C GLU A 38 -14.12 8.18 -31.64
N SER A 39 -13.23 8.24 -32.63
CA SER A 39 -12.34 9.39 -32.82
C SER A 39 -13.10 10.69 -33.10
N LEU A 40 -14.21 10.62 -33.86
CA LEU A 40 -15.10 11.75 -34.08
C LEU A 40 -15.78 12.20 -32.79
N LYS A 41 -16.34 11.27 -32.00
CA LYS A 41 -16.96 11.58 -30.70
C LYS A 41 -15.98 12.27 -29.76
N LEU A 42 -14.77 11.72 -29.64
CA LEU A 42 -13.70 12.30 -28.83
C LEU A 42 -13.35 13.71 -29.30
N SER A 43 -13.17 13.91 -30.62
CA SER A 43 -12.85 15.24 -31.16
C SER A 43 -13.96 16.26 -30.92
N LEU A 44 -15.23 15.83 -30.90
CA LEU A 44 -16.38 16.69 -30.58
C LEU A 44 -16.46 17.02 -29.09
N GLN A 45 -16.12 16.10 -28.19
CA GLN A 45 -16.01 16.39 -26.74
C GLN A 45 -14.95 17.45 -26.46
N PHE A 46 -13.76 17.32 -27.06
CA PHE A 46 -12.71 18.32 -26.97
C PHE A 46 -13.13 19.70 -27.52
N LEU A 47 -13.87 19.72 -28.63
CA LEU A 47 -14.41 20.95 -29.20
C LEU A 47 -15.48 21.57 -28.29
N LYS A 48 -16.32 20.76 -27.63
CA LYS A 48 -17.29 21.21 -26.64
C LYS A 48 -16.59 21.94 -25.49
N THR A 49 -15.51 21.38 -24.95
CA THR A 49 -14.69 22.01 -23.90
C THR A 49 -14.16 23.38 -24.33
N PHE A 50 -13.64 23.48 -25.55
CA PHE A 50 -13.20 24.77 -26.11
C PHE A 50 -14.33 25.80 -26.18
N LEU A 51 -15.53 25.36 -26.56
CA LEU A 51 -16.69 26.26 -26.69
C LEU A 51 -17.20 26.78 -25.34
N LEU A 52 -16.93 26.08 -24.22
CA LEU A 52 -17.27 26.55 -22.87
C LEU A 52 -16.54 27.86 -22.55
N CYS A 53 -15.23 27.95 -22.82
CA CYS A 53 -14.46 29.17 -22.58
C CYS A 53 -14.61 30.20 -23.72
N ALA A 54 -14.66 29.75 -24.98
CA ALA A 54 -14.66 30.66 -26.14
C ALA A 54 -15.94 31.53 -26.25
N ARG A 55 -17.10 31.02 -25.78
CA ARG A 55 -18.39 31.73 -25.87
C ARG A 55 -18.39 33.08 -25.15
N LYS A 56 -17.79 33.16 -23.97
CA LYS A 56 -17.76 34.40 -23.17
C LYS A 56 -16.77 35.41 -23.72
N TRP A 57 -15.72 34.93 -24.40
CA TRP A 57 -14.71 35.79 -25.02
C TRP A 57 -15.12 36.43 -26.34
N SER A 58 -16.00 35.79 -27.12
CA SER A 58 -16.51 36.40 -28.37
C SER A 58 -17.36 37.67 -28.19
N ASN A 59 -17.72 37.98 -26.94
CA ASN A 59 -18.53 39.16 -26.60
C ASN A 59 -17.70 40.44 -26.40
N ASN A 60 -16.37 40.33 -26.30
CA ASN A 60 -15.48 41.48 -26.15
C ASN A 60 -14.74 41.75 -27.47
N GLU A 61 -14.70 43.01 -27.90
CA GLU A 61 -14.20 43.48 -29.22
C GLU A 61 -12.70 43.23 -29.50
N ILE A 62 -12.02 42.48 -28.63
CA ILE A 62 -10.56 42.33 -28.61
C ILE A 62 -10.07 41.27 -29.61
N TYR A 63 -10.92 40.31 -30.02
CA TYR A 63 -10.51 39.19 -30.86
C TYR A 63 -11.52 38.88 -31.98
N VAL A 64 -11.49 39.71 -33.03
CA VAL A 64 -12.42 39.65 -34.18
C VAL A 64 -12.39 38.28 -34.88
N ASP A 65 -11.22 37.64 -34.96
CA ASP A 65 -11.04 36.33 -35.62
C ASP A 65 -11.73 35.17 -34.88
N LEU A 66 -11.91 35.26 -33.56
CA LEU A 66 -12.57 34.20 -32.77
C LEU A 66 -14.06 34.15 -33.09
N ARG A 67 -14.72 35.30 -33.29
CA ARG A 67 -16.15 35.35 -33.63
C ARG A 67 -16.41 34.73 -35.01
N ALA A 68 -15.58 35.03 -36.00
CA ALA A 68 -15.65 34.43 -37.34
C ALA A 68 -15.37 32.93 -37.29
N PHE A 69 -14.39 32.51 -36.49
CA PHE A 69 -14.08 31.10 -36.28
C PHE A 69 -15.22 30.34 -35.60
N LEU A 70 -15.83 30.88 -34.55
CA LEU A 70 -16.99 30.28 -33.88
C LEU A 70 -18.20 30.14 -34.82
N SER A 71 -18.41 31.10 -35.74
CA SER A 71 -19.42 30.99 -36.80
C SER A 71 -19.12 29.85 -37.77
N THR A 72 -17.84 29.66 -38.14
CA THR A 72 -17.38 28.55 -38.99
C THR A 72 -17.63 27.19 -38.33
N ILE A 73 -17.38 27.09 -37.03
CA ILE A 73 -17.71 25.90 -36.22
C ILE A 73 -19.22 25.67 -36.24
N ASP A 74 -20.04 26.70 -35.97
CA ASP A 74 -21.51 26.58 -35.95
C ASP A 74 -22.06 26.04 -37.28
N VAL A 75 -21.64 26.63 -38.41
CA VAL A 75 -22.04 26.18 -39.76
C VAL A 75 -21.62 24.73 -40.03
N THR A 76 -20.42 24.36 -39.60
CA THR A 76 -19.91 22.98 -39.75
C THR A 76 -20.74 21.99 -38.93
N MET A 77 -21.09 22.33 -37.68
CA MET A 77 -21.98 21.51 -36.84
C MET A 77 -23.39 21.41 -37.44
N CYS A 78 -23.94 22.50 -38.00
CA CYS A 78 -25.24 22.47 -38.67
C CYS A 78 -25.29 21.47 -39.82
N LYS A 79 -24.27 21.53 -40.70
CA LYS A 79 -24.27 20.74 -41.92
C LYS A 79 -24.15 19.26 -41.59
N ASN A 80 -23.09 18.87 -40.88
CA ASN A 80 -22.81 17.48 -40.57
C ASN A 80 -23.80 16.90 -39.54
N GLY A 81 -24.32 17.73 -38.62
CA GLY A 81 -25.35 17.30 -37.67
C GLY A 81 -26.65 16.90 -38.35
N ARG A 82 -27.09 17.61 -39.40
CA ARG A 82 -28.25 17.19 -40.20
C ARG A 82 -28.03 15.84 -40.90
N ASP A 83 -26.82 15.60 -41.40
CA ASP A 83 -26.47 14.35 -42.06
C ASP A 83 -26.51 13.18 -41.07
N ILE A 84 -25.93 13.35 -39.88
CA ILE A 84 -25.97 12.37 -38.77
C ILE A 84 -27.41 12.14 -38.29
N GLN A 85 -28.17 13.21 -38.07
CA GLN A 85 -29.56 13.12 -37.64
C GLN A 85 -30.42 12.38 -38.67
N SER A 86 -30.21 12.60 -39.97
CA SER A 86 -30.91 11.87 -41.04
C SER A 86 -30.61 10.36 -40.97
N LEU A 87 -29.35 9.99 -40.74
CA LEU A 87 -28.94 8.60 -40.57
C LEU A 87 -29.52 7.99 -39.28
N CYS A 88 -29.60 8.75 -38.20
CA CYS A 88 -30.24 8.34 -36.95
C CYS A 88 -31.72 8.01 -37.16
N HIS A 89 -32.48 8.83 -37.90
CA HIS A 89 -33.87 8.53 -38.25
C HIS A 89 -34.00 7.27 -39.11
N ARG A 90 -33.10 7.06 -40.08
CA ARG A 90 -33.09 5.83 -40.91
C ARG A 90 -32.80 4.59 -40.08
N SER A 91 -31.90 4.67 -39.09
CA SER A 91 -31.57 3.54 -38.20
C SER A 91 -32.74 3.07 -37.33
N LYS A 92 -33.79 3.88 -37.16
CA LYS A 92 -34.99 3.54 -36.36
C LYS A 92 -36.10 2.88 -37.19
N SER A 93 -35.99 2.85 -38.52
CA SER A 93 -37.03 2.30 -39.39
C SER A 93 -36.96 0.78 -39.42
N SER A 94 -38.09 0.10 -39.19
CA SER A 94 -38.19 -1.36 -39.16
C SER A 94 -37.89 -2.07 -40.49
N ASN A 95 -37.79 -1.34 -41.60
CA ASN A 95 -37.68 -1.89 -42.96
C ASN A 95 -36.32 -1.64 -43.63
N ILE A 96 -35.29 -1.18 -42.90
CA ILE A 96 -33.99 -0.79 -43.47
C ILE A 96 -32.87 -1.77 -43.07
N HIS A 97 -32.07 -2.19 -44.05
CA HIS A 97 -30.87 -2.99 -43.82
C HIS A 97 -29.77 -2.14 -43.19
N MET A 98 -29.38 -2.47 -41.95
CA MET A 98 -28.43 -1.67 -41.15
C MET A 98 -27.07 -1.48 -41.81
N GLU A 99 -26.61 -2.45 -42.62
CA GLU A 99 -25.41 -2.34 -43.44
C GLU A 99 -25.45 -1.10 -44.39
N GLY A 100 -26.61 -0.76 -44.93
CA GLY A 100 -26.78 0.41 -45.80
C GLY A 100 -26.65 1.74 -45.04
N VAL A 101 -27.06 1.75 -43.76
CA VAL A 101 -26.88 2.89 -42.86
C VAL A 101 -25.40 3.07 -42.53
N VAL A 102 -24.69 1.99 -42.21
CA VAL A 102 -23.23 2.01 -41.93
C VAL A 102 -22.42 2.45 -43.15
N LYS A 103 -22.75 1.94 -44.36
CA LYS A 103 -22.12 2.38 -45.62
C LYS A 103 -22.31 3.87 -45.88
N SER A 104 -23.48 4.42 -45.56
CA SER A 104 -23.77 5.85 -45.70
C SER A 104 -23.12 6.70 -44.61
N LEU A 105 -22.90 6.14 -43.42
CA LEU A 105 -22.29 6.81 -42.27
C LEU A 105 -20.79 7.01 -42.46
N LYS A 106 -20.09 6.05 -43.07
CA LYS A 106 -18.63 6.09 -43.29
C LYS A 106 -18.12 7.41 -43.92
N PRO A 107 -18.63 7.87 -45.09
CA PRO A 107 -18.16 9.13 -45.70
C PRO A 107 -18.54 10.38 -44.88
N VAL A 108 -19.65 10.35 -44.15
CA VAL A 108 -20.09 11.45 -43.27
C VAL A 108 -19.13 11.58 -42.09
N VAL A 109 -18.81 10.48 -41.42
CA VAL A 109 -17.87 10.45 -40.28
C VAL A 109 -16.47 10.88 -40.73
N SER A 110 -15.95 10.34 -41.84
CA SER A 110 -14.62 10.70 -42.34
C SER A 110 -14.54 12.17 -42.77
N GLY A 111 -15.56 12.68 -43.47
CA GLY A 111 -15.63 14.07 -43.90
C GLY A 111 -15.73 15.04 -42.72
N PHE A 112 -16.53 14.69 -41.72
CA PHE A 112 -16.73 15.50 -40.53
C PHE A 112 -15.46 15.53 -39.66
N ARG A 113 -14.83 14.38 -39.44
CA ARG A 113 -13.54 14.29 -38.73
C ARG A 113 -12.46 15.13 -39.43
N GLY A 114 -12.38 15.09 -40.76
CA GLY A 114 -11.47 15.93 -41.54
C GLY A 114 -11.72 17.43 -41.33
N LYS A 115 -12.99 17.85 -41.23
CA LYS A 115 -13.35 19.24 -40.89
C LYS A 115 -12.96 19.63 -39.48
N ILE A 116 -13.20 18.78 -38.47
CA ILE A 116 -12.79 19.08 -37.09
C ILE A 116 -11.26 19.16 -36.99
N LYS A 117 -10.53 18.27 -37.67
CA LYS A 117 -9.08 18.32 -37.74
C LYS A 117 -8.57 19.64 -38.34
N SER A 118 -9.27 20.22 -39.30
CA SER A 118 -8.89 21.52 -39.88
C SER A 118 -8.95 22.70 -38.90
N PHE A 119 -9.67 22.55 -37.78
CA PHE A 119 -9.78 23.57 -36.73
C PHE A 119 -8.61 23.57 -35.75
N LYS A 120 -7.77 22.52 -35.77
CA LYS A 120 -6.73 22.27 -34.78
C LYS A 120 -5.88 23.49 -34.44
N GLN A 121 -5.28 24.11 -35.45
CA GLN A 121 -4.34 25.22 -35.25
C GLN A 121 -5.04 26.44 -34.63
N GLN A 122 -6.23 26.77 -35.13
CA GLN A 122 -7.03 27.90 -34.62
C GLN A 122 -7.48 27.68 -33.17
N VAL A 123 -7.80 26.45 -32.77
CA VAL A 123 -8.13 26.12 -31.37
C VAL A 123 -6.89 26.27 -30.47
N ILE A 124 -5.72 25.80 -30.89
CA ILE A 124 -4.47 25.92 -30.12
C ILE A 124 -4.06 27.38 -29.96
N GLU A 125 -4.12 28.17 -31.03
CA GLU A 125 -3.82 29.61 -31.03
C GLU A 125 -4.79 30.37 -30.15
N ALA A 126 -6.09 30.04 -30.22
CA ALA A 126 -7.09 30.59 -29.32
C ALA A 126 -6.70 30.28 -27.87
N TYR A 127 -6.55 29.01 -27.46
CA TYR A 127 -6.16 28.72 -26.07
C TYR A 127 -4.87 29.43 -25.62
N THR A 128 -3.89 29.59 -26.52
CA THR A 128 -2.64 30.30 -26.22
C THR A 128 -2.89 31.77 -25.92
N ALA A 129 -3.57 32.48 -26.82
CA ALA A 129 -3.92 33.90 -26.63
C ALA A 129 -4.75 34.11 -25.37
N LEU A 130 -5.61 33.15 -25.08
CA LEU A 130 -6.51 33.14 -23.94
C LEU A 130 -5.79 32.94 -22.61
N SER A 131 -4.78 32.06 -22.57
CA SER A 131 -3.94 31.87 -21.40
C SER A 131 -3.06 33.09 -21.06
N GLN A 132 -2.81 33.98 -22.01
CA GLN A 132 -1.99 35.19 -21.81
C GLN A 132 -2.78 36.37 -21.25
N SER A 133 -4.12 36.25 -21.11
CA SER A 133 -4.96 37.32 -20.58
C SER A 133 -4.86 37.40 -19.06
N SER A 134 -4.67 38.60 -18.52
CA SER A 134 -4.52 38.85 -17.07
C SER A 134 -5.84 39.11 -16.33
N ARG A 135 -7.00 38.81 -16.94
CA ARG A 135 -8.32 39.04 -16.35
C ARG A 135 -9.02 37.71 -16.08
N ASN A 136 -9.75 37.62 -14.98
CA ASN A 136 -10.67 36.52 -14.76
C ASN A 136 -11.91 36.70 -15.66
N TRP A 137 -12.26 35.69 -16.43
CA TRP A 137 -13.36 35.78 -17.41
C TRP A 137 -14.49 34.80 -17.18
N LEU A 138 -14.25 33.78 -16.35
CA LEU A 138 -15.24 32.79 -15.98
C LEU A 138 -15.70 33.09 -14.57
N SER A 139 -17.01 32.95 -14.31
CA SER A 139 -17.44 32.83 -12.91
C SER A 139 -16.80 31.57 -12.31
N ASP A 140 -16.74 31.52 -10.99
CA ASP A 140 -16.26 30.35 -10.26
C ASP A 140 -17.02 29.05 -10.63
N ASP A 141 -18.35 29.11 -10.79
CA ASP A 141 -19.16 27.98 -11.27
C ASP A 141 -18.82 27.59 -12.72
N GLU A 142 -18.61 28.58 -13.60
CA GLU A 142 -18.24 28.33 -14.99
C GLU A 142 -16.84 27.73 -15.10
N LEU A 143 -15.91 28.15 -14.24
CA LEU A 143 -14.56 27.61 -14.16
C LEU A 143 -14.57 26.15 -13.67
N VAL A 144 -15.39 25.81 -12.67
CA VAL A 144 -15.57 24.42 -12.22
C VAL A 144 -16.12 23.54 -13.35
N VAL A 145 -17.16 24.00 -14.07
CA VAL A 145 -17.72 23.27 -15.23
C VAL A 145 -16.67 23.11 -16.34
N PHE A 146 -15.84 24.13 -16.57
CA PHE A 146 -14.75 24.04 -17.53
C PHE A 146 -13.69 23.02 -17.12
N ILE A 147 -13.25 23.02 -15.85
CA ILE A 147 -12.31 22.03 -15.31
C ILE A 147 -12.90 20.61 -15.40
N ASP A 148 -14.17 20.42 -15.09
CA ASP A 148 -14.84 19.12 -15.24
C ASP A 148 -14.82 18.61 -16.68
N SER A 149 -15.02 19.51 -17.64
CA SER A 149 -14.93 19.14 -19.05
C SER A 149 -13.50 18.78 -19.47
N ILE A 150 -12.47 19.40 -18.88
CA ILE A 150 -11.06 19.03 -19.12
C ILE A 150 -10.74 17.68 -18.48
N LEU A 151 -11.19 17.43 -17.25
CA LEU A 151 -11.02 16.15 -16.56
C LEU A 151 -11.65 15.00 -17.36
N GLN A 152 -12.86 15.20 -17.88
CA GLN A 152 -13.50 14.21 -18.74
C GLN A 152 -12.70 13.96 -20.02
N ASN A 153 -12.18 15.01 -20.67
CA ASN A 153 -11.33 14.87 -21.85
C ASN A 153 -10.04 14.09 -21.57
N LEU A 154 -9.41 14.33 -20.41
CA LEU A 154 -8.21 13.60 -19.98
C LEU A 154 -8.56 12.12 -19.72
N ALA A 155 -9.65 11.84 -19.00
CA ALA A 155 -10.10 10.48 -18.80
C ALA A 155 -10.39 9.76 -20.13
N ASP A 156 -11.11 10.41 -21.06
CA ASP A 156 -11.44 9.84 -22.36
C ASP A 156 -10.18 9.59 -23.22
N LEU A 157 -9.11 10.39 -23.06
CA LEU A 157 -7.81 10.08 -23.64
C LEU A 157 -7.21 8.82 -23.01
N LEU A 158 -7.23 8.70 -21.68
CA LEU A 158 -6.59 7.62 -20.91
C LEU A 158 -7.32 6.26 -21.01
N THR A 159 -8.63 6.22 -21.27
CA THR A 159 -9.49 5.01 -21.16
C THR A 159 -9.37 4.00 -22.32
N GLY A 160 -8.15 3.63 -22.72
CA GLY A 160 -7.88 2.39 -23.47
C GLY A 160 -8.11 2.41 -24.99
N LEU A 161 -9.20 2.97 -25.52
CA LEU A 161 -9.47 2.92 -26.98
C LEU A 161 -8.49 3.74 -27.86
N TYR A 162 -7.81 4.73 -27.28
CA TYR A 162 -6.81 5.55 -27.97
C TYR A 162 -5.35 5.17 -27.64
N PHE A 163 -5.10 4.47 -26.54
CA PHE A 163 -3.75 4.10 -26.08
C PHE A 163 -3.45 2.59 -26.07
N GLU A 164 -4.43 1.68 -25.96
CA GLU A 164 -4.19 0.21 -25.89
C GLU A 164 -3.63 -0.41 -27.19
N SER A 165 -3.76 0.26 -28.33
CA SER A 165 -3.19 -0.25 -29.59
C SER A 165 -1.71 0.14 -29.80
N MET A 166 -1.01 0.68 -28.80
CA MET A 166 0.38 1.17 -28.91
C MET A 166 1.38 0.16 -28.34
N GLU A 167 2.11 -0.51 -29.22
CA GLU A 167 3.40 -1.15 -28.86
C GLU A 167 4.49 -0.10 -28.54
N ASP A 168 4.34 1.13 -29.04
CA ASP A 168 5.24 2.29 -28.83
C ASP A 168 4.62 3.38 -27.95
N TYR A 169 4.07 3.03 -26.78
CA TYR A 169 3.55 4.04 -25.87
C TYR A 169 4.65 4.62 -24.98
N ASN A 170 4.83 5.94 -25.03
CA ASN A 170 5.74 6.64 -24.14
C ASN A 170 5.09 6.76 -22.75
N ASN A 171 5.36 5.77 -21.87
CA ASN A 171 4.88 5.69 -20.48
C ASN A 171 4.98 7.02 -19.71
N ASP A 172 5.88 7.92 -20.12
CA ASP A 172 6.01 9.26 -19.56
C ASP A 172 4.77 10.14 -19.84
N LEU A 173 4.28 10.22 -21.08
CA LEU A 173 3.14 11.09 -21.42
C LEU A 173 1.85 10.69 -20.67
N HIS A 174 1.65 9.39 -20.45
CA HIS A 174 0.55 8.88 -19.61
C HIS A 174 0.66 9.39 -18.18
N ALA A 175 1.81 9.13 -17.55
CA ALA A 175 2.07 9.52 -16.17
C ALA A 175 1.95 11.03 -15.97
N GLN A 176 2.42 11.83 -16.94
CA GLN A 176 2.26 13.28 -16.91
C GLN A 176 0.78 13.71 -17.07
N SER A 177 0.00 12.99 -17.89
CA SER A 177 -1.43 13.27 -18.07
C SER A 177 -2.25 12.92 -16.82
N GLU A 178 -1.94 11.80 -16.15
CA GLU A 178 -2.52 11.43 -14.86
C GLU A 178 -2.18 12.46 -13.78
N ALA A 179 -0.91 12.89 -13.72
CA ALA A 179 -0.49 13.93 -12.79
C ALA A 179 -1.24 15.27 -13.03
N LEU A 180 -1.46 15.65 -14.29
CA LEU A 180 -2.25 16.84 -14.63
C LEU A 180 -3.72 16.70 -14.19
N GLU A 181 -4.32 15.52 -14.36
CA GLU A 181 -5.68 15.21 -13.93
C GLU A 181 -5.84 15.36 -12.41
N GLU A 182 -4.91 14.79 -11.62
CA GLU A 182 -4.92 14.92 -10.16
C GLU A 182 -4.85 16.38 -9.70
N LYS A 183 -4.02 17.19 -10.37
CA LYS A 183 -3.86 18.62 -10.04
C LYS A 183 -5.09 19.44 -10.37
N LEU A 184 -5.71 19.22 -11.53
CA LEU A 184 -6.97 19.88 -11.88
C LEU A 184 -8.09 19.52 -10.90
N ARG A 185 -8.15 18.25 -10.46
CA ARG A 185 -9.09 17.80 -9.44
C ARG A 185 -8.86 18.48 -8.09
N PHE A 186 -7.60 18.65 -7.68
CA PHE A 186 -7.27 19.44 -6.49
C PHE A 186 -7.82 20.87 -6.60
N LEU A 187 -7.55 21.57 -7.71
CA LEU A 187 -8.01 22.95 -7.90
C LEU A 187 -9.54 23.07 -7.92
N LYS A 188 -10.23 22.14 -8.58
CA LYS A 188 -11.70 22.07 -8.58
C LYS A 188 -12.24 21.93 -7.15
N ASN A 189 -11.74 20.96 -6.41
CA ASN A 189 -12.22 20.66 -5.06
C ASN A 189 -11.88 21.79 -4.08
N PHE A 190 -10.74 22.46 -4.28
CA PHE A 190 -10.38 23.66 -3.52
C PHE A 190 -11.36 24.81 -3.74
N ILE A 191 -11.73 25.12 -4.99
CA ILE A 191 -12.75 26.15 -5.28
C ILE A 191 -14.07 25.79 -4.60
N GLY A 192 -14.56 24.56 -4.78
CA GLY A 192 -15.81 24.11 -4.16
C GLY A 192 -15.79 24.25 -2.64
N PHE A 193 -14.70 23.83 -2.01
CA PHE A 193 -14.52 23.92 -0.56
C PHE A 193 -14.50 25.37 -0.06
N VAL A 194 -13.79 26.27 -0.73
CA VAL A 194 -13.74 27.68 -0.32
C VAL A 194 -15.09 28.38 -0.51
N LYS A 195 -15.82 28.07 -1.58
CA LYS A 195 -17.18 28.58 -1.82
C LYS A 195 -18.15 28.15 -0.73
N LEU A 196 -18.00 26.95 -0.18
CA LEU A 196 -18.81 26.44 0.93
C LEU A 196 -18.79 27.35 2.16
N PHE A 197 -17.69 28.09 2.36
CA PHE A 197 -17.54 29.05 3.47
C PHE A 197 -17.90 30.50 3.09
N GLY A 198 -18.42 30.74 1.89
CA GLY A 198 -18.92 32.05 1.46
C GLY A 198 -17.87 33.15 1.40
N VAL A 199 -16.61 32.81 1.09
CA VAL A 199 -15.53 33.78 0.90
C VAL A 199 -15.88 34.74 -0.25
N ASP A 200 -15.73 36.06 -0.06
CA ASP A 200 -16.09 37.08 -1.06
C ASP A 200 -15.28 36.86 -2.35
N HIS A 201 -15.94 36.98 -3.51
CA HIS A 201 -15.33 36.86 -4.83
C HIS A 201 -14.08 37.74 -5.00
N ARG A 202 -14.05 38.92 -4.37
CA ARG A 202 -12.88 39.83 -4.38
C ARG A 202 -11.65 39.25 -3.68
N GLU A 203 -11.85 38.38 -2.69
CA GLU A 203 -10.74 37.70 -2.00
C GLU A 203 -10.21 36.50 -2.78
N LEU A 204 -10.99 36.00 -3.75
CA LEU A 204 -10.66 34.87 -4.61
C LEU A 204 -10.14 35.30 -5.98
N GLU A 205 -10.11 36.59 -6.31
CA GLU A 205 -9.82 37.07 -7.65
C GLU A 205 -8.44 36.59 -8.16
N ASP A 206 -7.37 36.80 -7.40
CA ASP A 206 -6.01 36.35 -7.75
C ASP A 206 -5.93 34.83 -7.91
N LEU A 207 -6.61 34.09 -7.02
CA LEU A 207 -6.70 32.64 -7.02
C LEU A 207 -7.41 32.14 -8.29
N LEU A 208 -8.55 32.72 -8.63
CA LEU A 208 -9.35 32.33 -9.79
C LEU A 208 -8.63 32.66 -11.10
N ILE A 209 -7.92 33.79 -11.18
CA ILE A 209 -7.05 34.12 -12.33
C ILE A 209 -5.98 33.04 -12.51
N HIS A 210 -5.32 32.63 -11.43
CA HIS A 210 -4.31 31.58 -11.47
C HIS A 210 -4.90 30.23 -11.90
N ILE A 211 -6.03 29.81 -11.32
CA ILE A 211 -6.67 28.54 -11.68
C ILE A 211 -7.17 28.57 -13.12
N GLN A 212 -7.73 29.69 -13.59
CA GLN A 212 -8.12 29.86 -14.99
C GLN A 212 -6.91 29.70 -15.92
N PHE A 213 -5.77 30.31 -15.58
CA PHE A 213 -4.53 30.16 -16.36
C PHE A 213 -4.10 28.70 -16.48
N VAL A 214 -4.13 27.95 -15.36
CA VAL A 214 -3.78 26.52 -15.33
C VAL A 214 -4.77 25.71 -16.15
N ALA A 215 -6.07 25.92 -15.98
CA ALA A 215 -7.12 25.20 -16.70
C ALA A 215 -7.03 25.43 -18.22
N LEU A 216 -6.77 26.65 -18.67
CA LEU A 216 -6.61 26.95 -20.10
C LEU A 216 -5.40 26.27 -20.72
N ASN A 217 -4.27 26.25 -20.01
CA ASN A 217 -3.08 25.54 -20.48
C ASN A 217 -3.31 24.02 -20.48
N ALA A 218 -4.00 23.48 -19.47
CA ALA A 218 -4.34 22.07 -19.42
C ALA A 218 -5.29 21.67 -20.57
N ALA A 219 -6.30 22.50 -20.86
CA ALA A 219 -7.19 22.32 -22.00
C ALA A 219 -6.43 22.36 -23.34
N ARG A 220 -5.44 23.27 -23.47
CA ARG A 220 -4.58 23.36 -24.65
C ARG A 220 -3.73 22.11 -24.83
N LEU A 221 -3.04 21.67 -23.79
CA LEU A 221 -2.13 20.51 -23.85
C LEU A 221 -2.91 19.21 -24.07
N SER A 222 -4.02 19.00 -23.38
CA SER A 222 -4.91 17.85 -23.62
C SER A 222 -5.46 17.85 -25.05
N TYR A 223 -5.84 19.02 -25.60
CA TYR A 223 -6.26 19.13 -27.00
C TYR A 223 -5.12 18.81 -27.98
N MET A 224 -3.88 19.16 -27.65
CA MET A 224 -2.71 18.74 -28.44
C MET A 224 -2.52 17.22 -28.39
N CYS A 225 -2.70 16.59 -27.22
CA CYS A 225 -2.63 15.12 -27.06
C CYS A 225 -3.57 14.37 -28.00
N LEU A 226 -4.77 14.91 -28.28
CA LEU A 226 -5.74 14.32 -29.21
C LEU A 226 -5.14 14.00 -30.59
N PHE A 227 -4.19 14.83 -31.06
CA PHE A 227 -3.58 14.71 -32.39
C PHE A 227 -2.20 14.05 -32.38
N TYR A 228 -1.73 13.53 -31.24
CA TYR A 228 -0.39 12.95 -31.09
C TYR A 228 -0.09 11.84 -32.12
N ARG A 229 -1.05 10.95 -32.42
CA ARG A 229 -0.88 9.89 -33.44
C ARG A 229 -0.90 10.40 -34.89
N GLU A 230 -1.50 11.55 -35.13
CA GLU A 230 -1.85 11.99 -36.49
C GLU A 230 -0.98 13.12 -37.01
N ASP A 231 -0.22 13.76 -36.13
CA ASP A 231 0.60 14.92 -36.46
C ASP A 231 2.01 14.72 -35.94
N GLU A 232 2.94 14.55 -36.88
CA GLU A 232 4.36 14.36 -36.60
C GLU A 232 4.99 15.56 -35.90
N GLN A 233 4.50 16.78 -36.16
CA GLN A 233 4.96 17.97 -35.45
C GLN A 233 4.58 17.89 -33.97
N VAL A 234 3.40 17.36 -33.64
CA VAL A 234 2.97 17.18 -32.24
C VAL A 234 3.73 16.06 -31.54
N ARG A 235 4.16 15.00 -32.25
CA ARG A 235 5.04 13.97 -31.68
C ARG A 235 6.43 14.49 -31.33
N ASN A 236 6.93 15.41 -32.16
CA ASN A 236 8.24 16.02 -31.98
C ASN A 236 8.24 17.14 -30.93
N LEU A 237 7.06 17.68 -30.58
CA LEU A 237 6.90 18.51 -29.39
C LEU A 237 7.00 17.58 -28.18
N GLU A 238 7.95 17.79 -27.28
CA GLU A 238 8.11 17.05 -26.03
C GLU A 238 6.91 17.30 -25.08
N LEU A 239 5.73 16.81 -25.46
CA LEU A 239 4.46 17.15 -24.82
C LEU A 239 4.42 16.68 -23.36
N GLY A 240 5.06 15.55 -23.05
CA GLY A 240 5.29 15.09 -21.68
C GLY A 240 6.07 16.13 -20.87
N SER A 241 7.15 16.68 -21.43
CA SER A 241 7.93 17.75 -20.81
C SER A 241 7.11 19.02 -20.58
N MET A 242 6.27 19.42 -21.54
CA MET A 242 5.37 20.58 -21.40
C MET A 242 4.30 20.37 -20.32
N ILE A 243 3.70 19.18 -20.24
CA ILE A 243 2.73 18.85 -19.19
C ILE A 243 3.43 18.82 -17.83
N LYS A 244 4.59 18.18 -17.75
CA LYS A 244 5.45 18.15 -16.57
C LYS A 244 5.78 19.57 -16.10
N GLU A 245 6.13 20.46 -17.02
CA GLU A 245 6.40 21.87 -16.73
C GLU A 245 5.15 22.57 -16.18
N LEU A 246 3.98 22.38 -16.79
CA LEU A 246 2.73 22.93 -16.29
C LEU A 246 2.41 22.41 -14.87
N VAL A 247 2.57 21.12 -14.63
CA VAL A 247 2.34 20.48 -13.32
C VAL A 247 3.31 21.04 -12.27
N HIS A 248 4.62 21.04 -12.54
CA HIS A 248 5.63 21.42 -11.54
C HIS A 248 5.86 22.92 -11.39
N GLN A 249 5.63 23.73 -12.41
CA GLN A 249 5.87 25.18 -12.32
C GLN A 249 4.60 25.98 -12.03
N LYS A 250 3.43 25.47 -12.43
CA LYS A 250 2.18 26.24 -12.38
C LYS A 250 1.11 25.62 -11.49
N CYS A 251 0.99 24.29 -11.42
CA CYS A 251 0.01 23.64 -10.53
C CYS A 251 0.54 23.40 -9.11
N ASN A 252 1.80 22.99 -8.99
CA ASN A 252 2.59 22.92 -7.75
C ASN A 252 3.66 24.01 -7.78
N PRO A 253 3.26 25.29 -7.76
CA PRO A 253 4.15 26.39 -8.09
C PRO A 253 5.39 26.37 -7.20
N VAL A 254 6.57 26.40 -7.83
CA VAL A 254 7.84 26.68 -7.12
C VAL A 254 7.80 28.10 -6.52
N ASP A 255 6.86 28.93 -6.95
CA ASP A 255 6.63 30.26 -6.43
C ASP A 255 5.85 30.24 -5.11
N HIS A 256 6.51 30.67 -4.04
CA HIS A 256 5.96 30.89 -2.70
C HIS A 256 4.67 31.72 -2.71
N GLN A 257 4.56 32.69 -3.62
CA GLN A 257 3.43 33.63 -3.67
C GLN A 257 2.09 32.94 -3.92
N VAL A 258 2.07 31.81 -4.64
CA VAL A 258 0.81 31.11 -4.95
C VAL A 258 0.36 30.27 -3.76
N TYR A 259 1.27 29.60 -3.04
CA TYR A 259 0.93 28.91 -1.80
C TYR A 259 0.51 29.90 -0.70
N ASP A 260 1.11 31.10 -0.66
CA ASP A 260 0.62 32.19 0.19
C ASP A 260 -0.82 32.59 -0.15
N THR A 261 -1.18 32.64 -1.43
CA THR A 261 -2.57 32.91 -1.85
C THR A 261 -3.51 31.81 -1.34
N TYR A 262 -3.16 30.52 -1.50
CA TYR A 262 -3.97 29.42 -0.95
C TYR A 262 -4.09 29.52 0.58
N ILE A 263 -2.98 29.75 1.29
CA ILE A 263 -2.96 29.89 2.75
C ILE A 263 -3.80 31.10 3.19
N LYS A 264 -3.71 32.23 2.50
CA LYS A 264 -4.50 33.44 2.79
C LYS A 264 -5.99 33.16 2.67
N VAL A 265 -6.40 32.49 1.58
CA VAL A 265 -7.81 32.12 1.36
C VAL A 265 -8.30 31.14 2.42
N LEU A 266 -7.53 30.10 2.76
CA LEU A 266 -7.87 29.15 3.84
C LEU A 266 -7.89 29.81 5.24
N LYS A 267 -7.06 30.83 5.48
CA LYS A 267 -7.13 31.62 6.72
C LYS A 267 -8.42 32.45 6.78
N ASN A 268 -8.90 32.98 5.66
CA ASN A 268 -10.15 33.76 5.62
C ASN A 268 -11.39 32.90 5.90
N VAL A 269 -11.37 31.60 5.57
CA VAL A 269 -12.39 30.62 6.00
C VAL A 269 -12.56 30.62 7.53
N ARG A 270 -11.49 30.88 8.29
CA ARG A 270 -11.52 30.93 9.76
C ARG A 270 -12.08 32.25 10.31
N THR A 271 -11.97 33.36 9.58
CA THR A 271 -12.42 34.69 10.02
C THR A 271 -13.87 35.00 9.66
N SER A 272 -14.42 34.35 8.62
CA SER A 272 -15.85 34.44 8.25
C SER A 272 -16.80 33.74 9.24
N LYS A 273 -16.32 33.47 10.45
CA LYS A 273 -16.86 32.62 11.52
C LYS A 273 -18.22 32.99 12.11
N THR A 274 -19.03 33.83 11.48
CA THR A 274 -20.21 34.38 12.18
C THR A 274 -21.49 34.65 11.37
N SER A 275 -21.59 34.42 10.06
CA SER A 275 -22.83 34.83 9.35
C SER A 275 -23.49 33.84 8.41
N THR A 276 -22.77 32.95 7.72
CA THR A 276 -23.35 32.28 6.53
C THR A 276 -23.73 30.81 6.78
N LEU A 277 -22.86 30.03 7.43
CA LEU A 277 -23.08 28.60 7.70
C LEU A 277 -24.22 28.33 8.70
N LEU A 278 -24.44 29.24 9.65
CA LEU A 278 -25.56 29.19 10.61
C LEU A 278 -26.94 29.42 9.95
N GLN A 279 -27.00 29.89 8.70
CA GLN A 279 -28.27 30.19 8.01
C GLN A 279 -28.72 29.07 7.05
N THR A 280 -27.79 28.28 6.51
CA THR A 280 -28.09 27.18 5.59
C THR A 280 -27.84 25.84 6.27
N LYS A 281 -28.90 25.21 6.81
CA LYS A 281 -28.89 23.88 7.46
C LYS A 281 -28.52 22.70 6.54
N ASN A 282 -27.64 22.89 5.55
CA ASN A 282 -27.21 21.82 4.65
C ASN A 282 -25.82 22.14 4.12
N MET A 283 -24.80 21.66 4.84
CA MET A 283 -23.44 21.58 4.32
C MET A 283 -23.36 20.46 3.29
N ASP A 284 -22.84 20.74 2.10
CA ASP A 284 -22.63 19.70 1.10
C ASP A 284 -21.43 18.83 1.50
N LYS A 285 -21.73 17.69 2.12
CA LYS A 285 -20.73 16.73 2.62
C LYS A 285 -19.86 16.17 1.49
N HIS A 286 -20.36 16.14 0.25
CA HIS A 286 -19.56 15.70 -0.89
C HIS A 286 -18.41 16.66 -1.18
N ILE A 287 -18.65 17.98 -1.12
CA ILE A 287 -17.61 18.99 -1.32
C ILE A 287 -16.50 18.85 -0.26
N VAL A 288 -16.88 18.70 1.01
CA VAL A 288 -15.93 18.54 2.14
C VAL A 288 -15.11 17.26 1.98
N ARG A 289 -15.77 16.15 1.62
CA ARG A 289 -15.14 14.85 1.42
C ARG A 289 -14.18 14.85 0.22
N ASP A 290 -14.59 15.45 -0.89
CA ASP A 290 -13.80 15.50 -2.12
C ASP A 290 -12.56 16.38 -1.92
N PHE A 291 -12.68 17.49 -1.17
CA PHE A 291 -11.53 18.29 -0.75
C PHE A 291 -10.58 17.51 0.16
N ASN A 292 -11.09 16.76 1.14
CA ASN A 292 -10.26 15.88 1.95
C ASN A 292 -9.49 14.85 1.09
N GLY A 293 -10.16 14.25 0.10
CA GLY A 293 -9.52 13.39 -0.89
C GLY A 293 -8.32 14.06 -1.57
N SER A 294 -8.49 15.31 -2.01
CA SER A 294 -7.42 16.11 -2.62
C SER A 294 -6.26 16.42 -1.66
N LEU A 295 -6.54 16.65 -0.37
CA LEU A 295 -5.50 16.84 0.65
C LEU A 295 -4.69 15.57 0.90
N ILE A 296 -5.36 14.41 0.96
CA ILE A 296 -4.72 13.09 1.11
C ILE A 296 -3.75 12.84 -0.05
N SER A 297 -4.17 13.08 -1.30
CA SER A 297 -3.30 12.94 -2.48
C SER A 297 -2.10 13.91 -2.43
N SER A 298 -2.34 15.18 -2.08
CA SER A 298 -1.28 16.19 -1.97
C SER A 298 -0.25 15.88 -0.87
N LEU A 299 -0.69 15.33 0.26
CA LEU A 299 0.20 14.90 1.35
C LEU A 299 0.99 13.65 0.97
N TRP A 300 0.36 12.70 0.27
CA TRP A 300 1.03 11.51 -0.24
C TRP A 300 2.18 11.87 -1.19
N GLU A 301 1.95 12.78 -2.13
CA GLU A 301 3.00 13.27 -3.04
C GLU A 301 4.19 13.89 -2.28
N LEU A 302 3.93 14.65 -1.22
CA LEU A 302 4.98 15.21 -0.36
C LEU A 302 5.79 14.12 0.33
N MET A 303 5.12 13.07 0.82
CA MET A 303 5.77 11.94 1.49
C MET A 303 6.63 11.11 0.55
N CYS A 304 6.21 10.94 -0.71
CA CYS A 304 6.95 10.18 -1.73
C CYS A 304 8.23 10.90 -2.21
N ASN A 305 8.29 12.23 -2.11
CA ASN A 305 9.43 13.03 -2.58
C ASN A 305 10.35 13.42 -1.40
N THR A 306 11.25 12.51 -1.03
CA THR A 306 11.95 12.52 0.26
C THR A 306 13.05 13.58 0.42
N SER A 307 12.76 14.64 1.18
CA SER A 307 13.76 15.56 1.76
C SER A 307 13.53 15.93 3.23
N PHE A 308 12.46 15.42 3.86
CA PHE A 308 12.12 15.71 5.25
C PHE A 308 12.88 14.84 6.26
N ILE A 309 13.13 15.37 7.47
CA ILE A 309 13.74 14.63 8.59
C ILE A 309 12.75 13.56 9.10
N ASP A 310 13.26 12.44 9.62
CA ASP A 310 12.44 11.26 9.96
C ASP A 310 11.31 11.57 10.96
N SER A 311 11.52 12.44 11.94
CA SER A 311 10.47 12.87 12.88
C SER A 311 9.30 13.60 12.19
N MET A 312 9.56 14.35 11.12
CA MET A 312 8.51 14.98 10.32
C MET A 312 7.74 13.95 9.50
N LYS A 313 8.44 12.93 8.96
CA LYS A 313 7.79 11.85 8.21
C LYS A 313 6.82 11.06 9.09
N ASP A 314 7.20 10.81 10.34
CA ASP A 314 6.32 10.14 11.32
C ASP A 314 5.06 10.97 11.58
N GLN A 315 5.20 12.29 11.78
CA GLN A 315 4.05 13.17 11.98
C GLN A 315 3.18 13.32 10.72
N MET A 316 3.77 13.35 9.54
CA MET A 316 3.05 13.37 8.26
C MET A 316 2.27 12.07 8.03
N LEU A 317 2.80 10.92 8.44
CA LEU A 317 2.09 9.64 8.36
C LEU A 317 0.87 9.61 9.29
N ILE A 318 1.03 10.07 10.54
CA ILE A 318 -0.11 10.21 11.48
C ILE A 318 -1.17 11.14 10.89
N PHE A 319 -0.75 12.23 10.28
CA PHE A 319 -1.64 13.21 9.65
C PHE A 319 -2.38 12.62 8.45
N TYR A 320 -1.69 11.85 7.62
CA TYR A 320 -2.26 11.14 6.48
C TYR A 320 -3.36 10.15 6.90
N GLU A 321 -3.10 9.34 7.93
CA GLU A 321 -4.10 8.42 8.49
C GLU A 321 -5.27 9.16 9.13
N GLY A 322 -4.99 10.29 9.79
CA GLY A 322 -6.00 11.18 10.34
C GLY A 322 -6.98 11.72 9.27
N LEU A 323 -6.46 12.19 8.13
CA LEU A 323 -7.28 12.66 7.02
C LEU A 323 -8.12 11.53 6.40
N ARG A 324 -7.55 10.32 6.26
CA ARG A 324 -8.29 9.14 5.80
C ARG A 324 -9.45 8.79 6.73
N PHE A 325 -9.24 8.83 8.04
CA PHE A 325 -10.30 8.66 9.04
C PHE A 325 -11.40 9.71 8.88
N LEU A 326 -11.06 10.99 8.72
CA LEU A 326 -12.08 12.03 8.49
C LEU A 326 -12.87 11.77 7.20
N ARG A 327 -12.23 11.25 6.15
CA ARG A 327 -12.88 10.95 4.86
C ARG A 327 -13.90 9.81 4.98
N SER A 328 -13.55 8.72 5.67
CA SER A 328 -14.50 7.62 5.93
C SER A 328 -15.64 8.08 6.82
N THR A 329 -15.36 8.92 7.81
CA THR A 329 -16.37 9.46 8.72
C THR A 329 -17.39 10.38 8.01
N LEU A 330 -17.01 11.04 6.92
CA LEU A 330 -17.94 11.80 6.07
C LEU A 330 -18.80 10.91 5.15
N ARG A 331 -18.47 9.62 5.00
CA ARG A 331 -19.17 8.64 4.16
C ARG A 331 -20.25 7.84 4.92
N GLU A 332 -20.00 7.52 6.20
CA GLU A 332 -20.71 6.42 6.90
C GLU A 332 -21.87 6.86 7.82
N LEU A 333 -22.09 8.16 8.03
CA LEU A 333 -23.05 8.64 9.02
C LEU A 333 -24.00 9.69 8.41
N GLU A 334 -25.12 9.22 7.85
CA GLU A 334 -26.22 10.08 7.38
C GLU A 334 -26.92 10.82 8.54
N GLU A 335 -26.78 10.37 9.79
CA GLU A 335 -27.46 10.89 11.00
C GLU A 335 -26.56 11.72 11.96
N LYS A 336 -25.60 12.49 11.44
CA LYS A 336 -24.76 13.39 12.28
C LYS A 336 -25.40 14.75 12.55
N THR A 337 -24.97 15.40 13.63
CA THR A 337 -25.21 16.83 13.84
C THR A 337 -24.39 17.65 12.85
N ASP A 338 -25.00 18.67 12.24
CA ASP A 338 -24.33 19.63 11.32
C ASP A 338 -23.06 20.25 11.94
N GLU A 339 -23.02 20.34 13.27
CA GLU A 339 -21.90 20.87 14.07
C GLU A 339 -20.60 20.04 13.97
N LEU A 340 -20.70 18.71 13.88
CA LEU A 340 -19.52 17.85 13.73
C LEU A 340 -18.94 17.96 12.32
N ASP A 341 -19.80 18.03 11.30
CA ASP A 341 -19.37 18.17 9.91
C ASP A 341 -18.74 19.55 9.67
N GLU A 342 -19.25 20.61 10.33
CA GLU A 342 -18.60 21.93 10.37
C GLU A 342 -17.22 21.87 11.04
N THR A 343 -17.11 21.16 12.17
CA THR A 343 -15.84 20.97 12.89
C THR A 343 -14.81 20.23 12.02
N ILE A 344 -15.23 19.19 11.30
CA ILE A 344 -14.39 18.46 10.33
C ILE A 344 -13.95 19.40 9.21
N ALA A 345 -14.87 20.18 8.64
CA ALA A 345 -14.54 21.12 7.57
C ALA A 345 -13.53 22.18 8.03
N ILE A 346 -13.64 22.71 9.26
CA ILE A 346 -12.64 23.63 9.83
C ILE A 346 -11.27 22.96 9.94
N VAL A 347 -11.21 21.72 10.46
CA VAL A 347 -9.96 20.97 10.56
C VAL A 347 -9.36 20.67 9.18
N LEU A 348 -10.17 20.42 8.16
CA LEU A 348 -9.69 20.26 6.79
C LEU A 348 -9.14 21.56 6.19
N SER A 349 -9.70 22.72 6.55
CA SER A 349 -9.11 24.01 6.18
C SER A 349 -7.72 24.20 6.81
N GLU A 350 -7.58 23.88 8.10
CA GLU A 350 -6.28 23.91 8.79
C GLU A 350 -5.30 22.90 8.19
N ALA A 351 -5.76 21.69 7.86
CA ALA A 351 -4.97 20.68 7.17
C ALA A 351 -4.44 21.18 5.82
N GLY A 352 -5.27 21.89 5.05
CA GLY A 352 -4.85 22.56 3.82
C GLY A 352 -3.74 23.58 4.05
N ILE A 353 -3.81 24.38 5.12
CA ILE A 353 -2.76 25.35 5.50
C ILE A 353 -1.45 24.62 5.81
N VAL A 354 -1.52 23.53 6.59
CA VAL A 354 -0.34 22.71 6.93
C VAL A 354 0.31 22.16 5.67
N ILE A 355 -0.48 21.54 4.79
CA ILE A 355 0.03 20.96 3.53
C ILE A 355 0.67 22.03 2.63
N CYS A 356 0.02 23.18 2.45
CA CYS A 356 0.60 24.29 1.69
C CYS A 356 1.91 24.80 2.31
N SER A 357 1.98 24.87 3.65
CA SER A 357 3.18 25.29 4.38
C SER A 357 4.33 24.29 4.22
N LEU A 358 4.04 23.00 4.12
CA LEU A 358 5.04 21.96 3.83
C LEU A 358 5.61 22.08 2.42
N TYR A 359 4.77 22.41 1.43
CA TYR A 359 5.23 22.73 0.08
C TYR A 359 6.15 23.96 0.05
N VAL A 360 5.80 25.02 0.79
CA VAL A 360 6.63 26.23 0.95
C VAL A 360 7.98 25.90 1.60
N ASN A 361 7.98 25.11 2.68
CA ASN A 361 9.19 24.70 3.38
C ASN A 361 10.15 23.96 2.44
N LYS A 362 9.64 23.05 1.60
CA LYS A 362 10.44 22.33 0.59
C LYS A 362 11.20 23.28 -0.37
N VAL A 363 10.67 24.48 -0.63
CA VAL A 363 11.27 25.47 -1.53
C VAL A 363 12.24 26.40 -0.81
N VAL A 364 11.89 26.87 0.39
CA VAL A 364 12.62 27.95 1.10
C VAL A 364 13.61 27.42 2.15
N GLY A 365 13.49 26.16 2.57
CA GLY A 365 14.50 25.46 3.36
C GLY A 365 14.49 25.70 4.88
N ASP A 366 13.53 26.45 5.43
CA ASP A 366 13.22 26.46 6.87
C ASP A 366 11.96 27.31 7.19
N PRO A 367 10.92 26.71 7.80
CA PRO A 367 10.27 27.36 8.93
C PRO A 367 10.30 26.45 10.17
N PRO A 368 10.74 26.96 11.34
CA PRO A 368 10.80 26.21 12.59
C PRO A 368 9.44 25.74 13.13
N ASP A 369 8.32 26.16 12.53
CA ASP A 369 6.97 25.94 13.06
C ASP A 369 6.19 24.78 12.39
N CYS A 370 6.70 24.16 11.30
CA CYS A 370 5.92 23.13 10.56
C CYS A 370 5.69 21.85 11.39
N CYS A 371 6.67 21.44 12.20
CA CYS A 371 6.50 20.31 13.12
C CYS A 371 5.39 20.57 14.15
N ASP A 372 5.35 21.77 14.73
CA ASP A 372 4.34 22.14 15.71
C ASP A 372 2.95 22.24 15.09
N MET A 373 2.86 22.76 13.85
CA MET A 373 1.62 22.75 13.08
C MET A 373 1.13 21.33 12.80
N LEU A 374 2.03 20.40 12.44
CA LEU A 374 1.72 18.98 12.24
C LEU A 374 1.23 18.30 13.53
N VAL A 375 1.94 18.48 14.64
CA VAL A 375 1.54 17.94 15.94
C VAL A 375 0.18 18.49 16.36
N ASN A 376 -0.05 19.79 16.19
CA ASN A 376 -1.31 20.43 16.56
C ASN A 376 -2.49 19.91 15.72
N ILE A 377 -2.33 19.79 14.40
CA ILE A 377 -3.40 19.26 13.54
C ILE A 377 -3.68 17.78 13.88
N ASN A 378 -2.65 17.00 14.18
CA ASN A 378 -2.79 15.60 14.62
C ASN A 378 -3.57 15.50 15.94
N CYS A 379 -3.29 16.37 16.91
CA CYS A 379 -4.05 16.47 18.15
C CYS A 379 -5.52 16.82 17.92
N LYS A 380 -5.82 17.77 17.02
CA LYS A 380 -7.21 18.13 16.69
C LYS A 380 -7.98 17.00 16.02
N ILE A 381 -7.36 16.30 15.06
CA ILE A 381 -7.96 15.12 14.43
C ILE A 381 -8.19 14.01 15.48
N LYS A 382 -7.25 13.83 16.41
CA LYS A 382 -7.40 12.89 17.53
C LYS A 382 -8.57 13.26 18.46
N LEU A 383 -8.78 14.54 18.73
CA LEU A 383 -9.94 15.02 19.51
C LEU A 383 -11.26 14.76 18.79
N ILE A 384 -11.34 15.05 17.49
CA ILE A 384 -12.52 14.73 16.66
C ILE A 384 -12.77 13.22 16.68
N LYS A 385 -11.71 12.41 16.52
CA LYS A 385 -11.79 10.94 16.62
C LYS A 385 -12.36 10.51 17.97
N ALA A 386 -11.87 11.07 19.08
CA ALA A 386 -12.36 10.76 20.43
C ALA A 386 -13.83 11.17 20.66
N GLN A 387 -14.25 12.32 20.11
CA GLN A 387 -15.64 12.80 20.15
C GLN A 387 -16.57 11.86 19.38
N ILE A 388 -16.16 11.37 18.22
CA ILE A 388 -16.92 10.42 17.40
C ILE A 388 -17.01 9.05 18.06
N THR A 389 -15.95 8.60 18.75
CA THR A 389 -15.90 7.30 19.43
C THR A 389 -16.51 7.30 20.84
N GLY A 390 -17.22 8.36 21.24
CA GLY A 390 -18.02 8.39 22.48
C GLY A 390 -17.25 8.41 23.80
N SER A 391 -15.95 8.73 23.81
CA SER A 391 -15.21 8.94 25.06
C SER A 391 -15.29 10.40 25.49
N SER A 392 -16.39 10.78 26.13
CA SER A 392 -16.38 11.96 26.99
C SER A 392 -15.68 11.59 28.29
N MET A 393 -14.52 12.21 28.55
CA MET A 393 -14.08 12.40 29.92
C MET A 393 -15.11 13.31 30.60
N ILE A 394 -15.94 12.74 31.46
CA ILE A 394 -16.67 13.49 32.48
C ILE A 394 -16.14 13.01 33.83
N GLU A 395 -15.52 13.94 34.56
CA GLU A 395 -15.25 13.81 35.98
C GLU A 395 -16.56 13.53 36.73
N SER A 396 -16.68 12.37 37.38
CA SER A 396 -17.30 12.19 38.70
C SER A 396 -17.33 10.70 39.12
N VAL A 397 -17.01 10.47 40.40
CA VAL A 397 -16.91 9.17 41.10
C VAL A 397 -18.26 8.84 41.77
N PRO A 398 -18.54 7.60 42.22
CA PRO A 398 -19.01 6.44 41.47
C PRO A 398 -20.48 6.09 41.82
N SER A 399 -21.16 5.24 41.05
CA SER A 399 -22.28 4.47 41.62
C SER A 399 -22.45 3.11 40.96
N ASN A 400 -22.50 2.12 41.84
CA ASN A 400 -22.64 0.69 41.56
C ASN A 400 -23.90 0.40 40.72
N GLN A 401 -23.75 -0.40 39.67
CA GLN A 401 -24.78 -1.35 39.26
C GLN A 401 -24.15 -2.57 38.60
N THR A 402 -24.15 -3.66 39.37
CA THR A 402 -23.89 -5.05 38.99
C THR A 402 -24.72 -5.48 37.77
N PHE A 403 -24.04 -6.03 36.77
CA PHE A 403 -24.62 -7.03 35.88
C PHE A 403 -23.72 -8.28 35.90
N LYS A 404 -24.27 -9.39 36.41
CA LYS A 404 -23.64 -10.71 36.40
C LYS A 404 -23.77 -11.30 34.98
N GLY A 405 -22.63 -11.45 34.30
CA GLY A 405 -22.39 -12.51 33.33
C GLY A 405 -21.24 -13.36 33.85
N GLN A 406 -21.45 -14.65 34.08
CA GLN A 406 -20.37 -15.57 34.49
C GLN A 406 -19.44 -15.84 33.30
N GLU A 407 -18.27 -15.20 33.29
CA GLU A 407 -17.08 -15.77 32.65
C GLU A 407 -16.13 -16.20 33.76
N VAL A 408 -15.85 -17.50 33.83
CA VAL A 408 -14.90 -18.07 34.79
C VAL A 408 -13.49 -17.83 34.24
N HIS A 409 -12.92 -16.65 34.49
CA HIS A 409 -11.48 -16.46 34.35
C HIS A 409 -10.77 -17.21 35.49
N LYS A 410 -10.16 -18.36 35.19
CA LYS A 410 -9.22 -19.00 36.12
C LYS A 410 -7.98 -18.11 36.27
N THR A 411 -7.71 -17.65 37.49
CA THR A 411 -6.58 -16.76 37.80
C THR A 411 -5.36 -17.59 38.18
N TYR A 412 -4.35 -17.65 37.31
CA TYR A 412 -3.06 -18.31 37.60
C TYR A 412 -2.14 -17.40 38.42
N ARG A 413 -1.33 -17.96 39.32
CA ARG A 413 -0.32 -17.20 40.08
C ARG A 413 0.94 -17.03 39.23
N LEU A 414 1.00 -15.94 38.49
CA LEU A 414 2.17 -15.58 37.68
C LEU A 414 3.34 -15.15 38.58
N LYS A 415 4.54 -15.66 38.31
CA LYS A 415 5.78 -15.17 38.91
C LYS A 415 6.01 -13.72 38.46
N GLN A 416 6.38 -12.83 39.38
CA GLN A 416 6.95 -11.53 39.01
C GLN A 416 8.24 -11.79 38.22
N SER A 417 8.36 -11.20 37.01
CA SER A 417 9.56 -11.34 36.19
C SER A 417 10.74 -10.74 36.96
N ARG A 418 11.56 -11.59 37.57
CA ARG A 418 12.91 -11.18 37.95
C ARG A 418 13.63 -11.04 36.62
N GLY A 419 14.11 -9.83 36.30
CA GLY A 419 14.84 -9.50 35.07
C GLY A 419 16.09 -10.37 34.83
N LYS A 420 15.91 -11.66 34.60
CA LYS A 420 16.92 -12.58 34.10
C LYS A 420 17.05 -12.24 32.62
N ILE A 421 18.22 -11.74 32.25
CA ILE A 421 18.60 -11.50 30.86
C ILE A 421 18.34 -12.81 30.09
N PRO A 422 17.49 -12.79 29.03
CA PRO A 422 17.23 -13.99 28.25
C PRO A 422 18.55 -14.55 27.73
N ILE A 423 18.73 -15.88 27.85
CA ILE A 423 19.94 -16.56 27.41
C ILE A 423 20.15 -16.22 25.92
N SER A 424 21.21 -15.46 25.64
CA SER A 424 21.56 -14.95 24.31
C SER A 424 21.93 -16.05 23.29
N HIS A 425 22.07 -17.30 23.74
CA HIS A 425 22.46 -18.43 22.91
C HIS A 425 21.27 -19.35 22.64
N GLU A 426 21.05 -19.67 21.37
CA GLU A 426 20.10 -20.69 20.92
C GLU A 426 20.53 -22.02 21.57
N VAL A 427 19.79 -22.46 22.61
CA VAL A 427 20.03 -23.75 23.27
C VAL A 427 19.65 -24.85 22.28
N VAL A 428 20.64 -25.63 21.89
CA VAL A 428 20.51 -26.70 20.90
C VAL A 428 20.84 -28.04 21.57
N VAL A 429 19.99 -29.04 21.33
CA VAL A 429 20.09 -30.40 21.90
C VAL A 429 19.67 -31.40 20.83
N GLY A 430 20.32 -32.57 20.78
CA GLY A 430 19.85 -33.73 20.02
C GLY A 430 19.95 -33.62 18.51
N ILE A 431 20.84 -32.74 18.00
CA ILE A 431 21.04 -32.55 16.56
C ILE A 431 22.49 -32.78 16.11
N GLU A 432 23.38 -33.15 17.04
CA GLU A 432 24.79 -33.41 16.77
C GLU A 432 24.98 -34.56 15.78
N ASP A 433 24.27 -35.67 15.99
CA ASP A 433 24.36 -36.85 15.13
C ASP A 433 23.74 -36.60 13.75
N GLU A 434 22.62 -35.86 13.69
CA GLU A 434 21.98 -35.45 12.44
C GLU A 434 22.88 -34.48 11.65
N ALA A 435 23.51 -33.50 12.32
CA ALA A 435 24.45 -32.58 11.69
C ALA A 435 25.66 -33.32 11.11
N GLU A 436 26.24 -34.26 11.86
CA GLU A 436 27.36 -35.08 11.42
C GLU A 436 27.02 -35.84 10.12
N LYS A 437 25.84 -36.48 10.07
CA LYS A 437 25.35 -37.22 8.89
C LYS A 437 25.23 -36.30 7.67
N VAL A 438 24.68 -35.09 7.82
CA VAL A 438 24.50 -34.17 6.69
C VAL A 438 25.84 -33.57 6.24
N ILE A 439 26.72 -33.19 7.18
CA ILE A 439 28.04 -32.64 6.86
C ILE A 439 28.86 -33.64 6.07
N ASP A 440 28.93 -34.90 6.51
CA ASP A 440 29.65 -35.96 5.80
C ASP A 440 29.13 -36.15 4.37
N ARG A 441 27.81 -36.00 4.17
CA ARG A 441 27.19 -36.08 2.84
C ARG A 441 27.46 -34.87 1.97
N LEU A 442 27.59 -33.67 2.55
CA LEU A 442 27.91 -32.44 1.83
C LEU A 442 29.36 -32.44 1.34
N VAL A 443 30.30 -32.87 2.19
CA VAL A 443 31.75 -32.83 1.92
C VAL A 443 32.28 -34.05 1.15
N ARG A 444 31.47 -35.12 0.96
CA ARG A 444 31.88 -36.35 0.26
C ARG A 444 30.97 -36.72 -0.92
N GLY A 445 31.53 -37.44 -1.88
CA GLY A 445 30.81 -38.06 -3.01
C GLY A 445 31.02 -37.34 -4.34
N SER A 446 29.97 -37.26 -5.16
CA SER A 446 30.06 -36.76 -6.55
C SER A 446 30.58 -35.33 -6.64
N ASP A 447 31.44 -35.08 -7.64
CA ASP A 447 31.95 -33.74 -7.96
C ASP A 447 30.91 -32.86 -8.66
N ASN A 448 29.85 -33.44 -9.21
CA ASN A 448 28.76 -32.67 -9.80
C ASN A 448 28.04 -31.82 -8.74
N LEU A 449 27.45 -30.71 -9.18
CA LEU A 449 26.48 -29.95 -8.39
C LEU A 449 25.37 -30.88 -7.91
N GLN A 450 25.05 -30.83 -6.62
CA GLN A 450 24.00 -31.64 -6.00
C GLN A 450 23.17 -30.82 -5.03
N ILE A 451 21.88 -31.13 -4.96
CA ILE A 451 20.95 -30.53 -4.00
C ILE A 451 20.73 -31.53 -2.85
N PHE A 452 20.76 -31.01 -1.62
CA PHE A 452 20.56 -31.74 -0.38
C PHE A 452 19.32 -31.19 0.34
N PRO A 453 18.17 -31.86 0.23
CA PRO A 453 16.98 -31.46 0.98
C PRO A 453 17.02 -31.98 2.42
N ILE A 454 16.74 -31.12 3.39
CA ILE A 454 16.37 -31.46 4.78
C ILE A 454 14.87 -31.29 4.90
N VAL A 455 14.15 -32.38 5.16
CA VAL A 455 12.69 -32.42 5.18
C VAL A 455 12.19 -32.79 6.56
N GLY A 456 11.09 -32.19 6.97
CA GLY A 456 10.46 -32.50 8.26
C GLY A 456 9.34 -31.52 8.59
N MET A 457 8.46 -31.90 9.52
CA MET A 457 7.31 -31.07 9.88
C MET A 457 7.72 -29.69 10.43
N PRO A 458 6.80 -28.69 10.43
CA PRO A 458 7.05 -27.38 11.04
C PRO A 458 7.47 -27.50 12.51
N GLY A 459 8.37 -26.63 12.99
CA GLY A 459 8.84 -26.64 14.38
C GLY A 459 9.85 -27.74 14.76
N LEU A 460 10.25 -28.60 13.81
CA LEU A 460 11.18 -29.71 14.03
C LEU A 460 12.67 -29.30 14.14
N GLY A 461 12.99 -28.03 13.88
CA GLY A 461 14.38 -27.54 13.98
C GLY A 461 15.23 -27.68 12.72
N LYS A 462 14.60 -27.80 11.53
CA LYS A 462 15.31 -27.87 10.23
C LYS A 462 16.28 -26.70 10.02
N THR A 463 15.79 -25.48 10.22
CA THR A 463 16.60 -24.25 10.11
C THR A 463 17.73 -24.24 11.13
N THR A 464 17.48 -24.71 12.37
CA THR A 464 18.49 -24.81 13.42
C THR A 464 19.60 -25.81 13.04
N LEU A 465 19.23 -26.97 12.47
CA LEU A 465 20.17 -27.94 11.92
C LEU A 465 20.99 -27.34 10.77
N ALA A 466 20.34 -26.68 9.81
CA ALA A 466 21.01 -26.04 8.69
C ALA A 466 21.99 -24.95 9.12
N LYS A 467 21.64 -24.11 10.12
CA LYS A 467 22.55 -23.11 10.71
C LYS A 467 23.76 -23.74 11.38
N LYS A 468 23.55 -24.83 12.13
CA LYS A 468 24.64 -25.59 12.76
C LYS A 468 25.62 -26.13 11.72
N ILE A 469 25.09 -26.71 10.64
CA ILE A 469 25.88 -27.21 9.50
C ILE A 469 26.63 -26.06 8.83
N PHE A 470 25.94 -24.96 8.50
CA PHE A 470 26.51 -23.81 7.78
C PHE A 470 27.70 -23.16 8.52
N SER A 471 27.69 -23.27 9.85
CA SER A 471 28.73 -22.73 10.75
C SER A 471 29.79 -23.76 11.15
N ASP A 472 29.68 -25.03 10.73
CA ASP A 472 30.62 -26.09 11.12
C ASP A 472 32.01 -25.85 10.48
N PRO A 473 33.12 -25.95 11.24
CA PRO A 473 34.47 -25.70 10.73
C PRO A 473 34.84 -26.49 9.47
N ARG A 474 34.32 -27.71 9.30
CA ARG A 474 34.56 -28.54 8.11
C ARG A 474 33.90 -27.91 6.89
N ILE A 475 32.68 -27.40 7.03
CA ILE A 475 31.95 -26.66 5.98
C ILE A 475 32.64 -25.34 5.67
N LEU A 476 33.08 -24.59 6.70
CA LEU A 476 33.84 -23.35 6.54
C LEU A 476 35.12 -23.54 5.73
N SER A 477 35.83 -24.65 5.97
CA SER A 477 37.10 -24.96 5.29
C SER A 477 36.93 -25.55 3.89
N TYR A 478 35.81 -26.23 3.63
CA TYR A 478 35.60 -26.98 2.39
C TYR A 478 35.04 -26.10 1.25
N PHE A 479 34.12 -25.17 1.54
CA PHE A 479 33.48 -24.31 0.54
C PHE A 479 34.10 -22.91 0.52
N HIS A 480 34.53 -22.44 -0.65
CA HIS A 480 35.13 -21.12 -0.83
C HIS A 480 34.09 -20.00 -0.69
N ILE A 481 32.88 -20.23 -1.19
CA ILE A 481 31.76 -19.29 -1.16
C ILE A 481 30.60 -19.95 -0.42
N ARG A 482 29.97 -19.20 0.47
CA ARG A 482 28.81 -19.64 1.25
C ARG A 482 27.79 -18.53 1.32
N HIS A 483 26.55 -18.81 0.94
CA HIS A 483 25.44 -17.85 1.02
C HIS A 483 24.25 -18.47 1.74
N TRP A 484 23.57 -17.66 2.53
CA TRP A 484 22.31 -18.04 3.16
C TRP A 484 21.17 -17.18 2.61
N CYS A 485 20.04 -17.80 2.32
CA CYS A 485 18.87 -17.10 1.84
C CYS A 485 17.59 -17.76 2.36
N THR A 486 16.65 -16.95 2.85
CA THR A 486 15.36 -17.43 3.37
C THR A 486 14.28 -17.16 2.33
N VAL A 487 13.53 -18.22 1.99
CA VAL A 487 12.48 -18.21 0.97
C VAL A 487 11.12 -18.07 1.66
N SER A 488 10.43 -16.96 1.42
CA SER A 488 9.05 -16.80 1.85
C SER A 488 8.08 -17.59 0.96
N GLN A 489 6.91 -17.96 1.48
CA GLN A 489 5.86 -18.66 0.73
C GLN A 489 5.49 -17.97 -0.59
N VAL A 490 5.44 -16.63 -0.57
CA VAL A 490 5.43 -15.78 -1.77
C VAL A 490 6.78 -15.07 -1.83
N TYR A 491 7.62 -15.41 -2.81
CA TYR A 491 8.93 -14.80 -3.01
C TYR A 491 9.00 -14.01 -4.31
N TYR A 492 9.85 -12.98 -4.33
CA TYR A 492 10.21 -12.23 -5.53
C TYR A 492 11.64 -12.59 -5.95
N LYS A 493 11.83 -13.02 -7.20
CA LYS A 493 13.11 -13.48 -7.74
C LYS A 493 14.23 -12.46 -7.54
N LYS A 494 13.99 -11.19 -7.88
CA LYS A 494 14.94 -10.08 -7.64
C LYS A 494 15.37 -9.95 -6.18
N ALA A 495 14.43 -10.05 -5.24
CA ALA A 495 14.73 -9.93 -3.81
C ALA A 495 15.58 -11.11 -3.30
N LEU A 496 15.30 -12.32 -3.79
CA LEU A 496 16.06 -13.52 -3.45
C LEU A 496 17.51 -13.43 -3.98
N LEU A 497 17.68 -12.96 -5.21
CA LEU A 497 19.00 -12.69 -5.80
C LEU A 497 19.79 -11.64 -5.01
N PHE A 498 19.12 -10.59 -4.52
CA PHE A 498 19.76 -9.61 -3.65
C PHE A 498 20.21 -10.21 -2.32
N GLN A 499 19.41 -11.06 -1.69
CA GLN A 499 19.83 -11.72 -0.45
C GLN A 499 21.12 -12.53 -0.67
N ILE A 500 21.20 -13.29 -1.76
CA ILE A 500 22.39 -14.10 -2.09
C ILE A 500 23.60 -13.19 -2.37
N LEU A 501 23.43 -12.14 -3.18
CA LEU A 501 24.53 -11.27 -3.62
C LEU A 501 25.02 -10.27 -2.56
N CYS A 502 24.20 -9.94 -1.56
CA CYS A 502 24.48 -8.91 -0.55
C CYS A 502 24.89 -9.48 0.82
N ASP A 503 24.98 -10.79 0.99
CA ASP A 503 25.27 -11.45 2.27
C ASP A 503 26.74 -11.26 2.75
N ASP A 504 27.58 -10.63 1.92
CA ASP A 504 28.90 -10.16 2.33
C ASP A 504 28.75 -8.83 3.07
N GLY A 505 28.86 -8.84 4.39
CA GLY A 505 28.77 -7.66 5.29
C GLY A 505 29.81 -6.54 5.09
N LYS A 506 30.33 -6.35 3.88
CA LYS A 506 31.20 -5.27 3.43
C LYS A 506 30.64 -4.73 2.11
N HIS A 507 30.61 -3.40 1.96
CA HIS A 507 30.25 -2.62 0.74
C HIS A 507 28.81 -2.06 0.69
N SER A 508 28.55 -1.00 1.46
CA SER A 508 27.31 -0.20 1.36
C SER A 508 27.13 0.51 0.00
N LYS A 509 28.20 0.75 -0.76
CA LYS A 509 28.13 1.35 -2.11
C LYS A 509 27.62 0.38 -3.19
N MET A 510 27.90 -0.92 -3.06
CA MET A 510 27.56 -1.92 -4.08
C MET A 510 26.05 -2.20 -4.11
N ASN A 511 25.35 -1.93 -3.00
CA ASN A 511 23.91 -2.18 -2.85
C ASN A 511 23.03 -1.22 -3.66
N GLU A 512 23.47 0.00 -3.97
CA GLU A 512 22.67 0.93 -4.79
C GLU A 512 22.76 0.59 -6.29
N GLU A 513 23.96 0.24 -6.78
CA GLU A 513 24.14 -0.22 -8.16
C GLU A 513 23.35 -1.50 -8.44
N LEU A 514 23.36 -2.43 -7.47
CA LEU A 514 22.60 -3.67 -7.52
C LEU A 514 21.09 -3.42 -7.68
N LYS A 515 20.50 -2.41 -7.00
CA LYS A 515 19.05 -2.10 -7.08
C LYS A 515 18.58 -1.72 -8.49
N ILE A 516 19.47 -1.13 -9.30
CA ILE A 516 19.19 -0.63 -10.65
C ILE A 516 19.22 -1.77 -11.69
N LEU A 517 19.96 -2.85 -11.41
CA LEU A 517 20.14 -3.98 -12.35
C LEU A 517 18.84 -4.75 -12.60
N SER A 518 18.71 -5.32 -13.80
CA SER A 518 17.62 -6.25 -14.14
C SER A 518 17.81 -7.59 -13.42
N GLU A 519 16.77 -8.44 -13.41
CA GLU A 519 16.88 -9.78 -12.82
C GLU A 519 17.91 -10.65 -13.58
N ASP A 520 18.00 -10.50 -14.90
CA ASP A 520 18.95 -11.25 -15.72
C ASP A 520 20.39 -10.82 -15.46
N ASP A 521 20.64 -9.51 -15.26
CA ASP A 521 21.95 -9.00 -14.88
C ASP A 521 22.39 -9.55 -13.52
N LEU A 522 21.45 -9.67 -12.57
CA LEU A 522 21.71 -10.22 -11.24
C LEU A 522 22.01 -11.72 -11.30
N LEU A 523 21.28 -12.48 -12.13
CA LEU A 523 21.57 -13.90 -12.39
C LEU A 523 22.96 -14.08 -12.99
N GLU A 524 23.30 -13.27 -14.00
CA GLU A 524 24.60 -13.34 -14.65
C GLU A 524 25.73 -12.98 -13.67
N LYS A 525 25.51 -11.97 -12.83
CA LYS A 525 26.47 -11.56 -11.78
C LYS A 525 26.68 -12.67 -10.76
N LEU A 526 25.62 -13.32 -10.30
CA LEU A 526 25.69 -14.48 -9.40
C LEU A 526 26.42 -15.66 -10.06
N TYR A 527 26.09 -15.96 -11.32
CA TYR A 527 26.79 -17.01 -12.07
C TYR A 527 28.29 -16.73 -12.14
N LYS A 528 28.68 -15.50 -12.51
CA LYS A 528 30.08 -15.06 -12.61
C LYS A 528 30.81 -15.13 -11.27
N SER A 529 30.16 -14.80 -10.15
CA SER A 529 30.80 -14.87 -8.83
C SER A 529 31.03 -16.32 -8.37
N LEU A 530 30.12 -17.23 -8.71
CA LEU A 530 30.21 -18.65 -8.35
C LEU A 530 31.11 -19.46 -9.29
N LYS A 531 31.31 -19.01 -10.53
CA LYS A 531 32.09 -19.73 -11.55
C LYS A 531 33.52 -20.01 -11.09
N GLY A 532 33.95 -21.26 -11.22
CA GLY A 532 35.27 -21.75 -10.83
C GLY A 532 35.43 -22.00 -9.33
N ASN A 533 34.49 -21.54 -8.49
CA ASN A 533 34.55 -21.68 -7.04
C ASN A 533 33.67 -22.84 -6.56
N ARG A 534 34.14 -23.57 -5.53
CA ARG A 534 33.29 -24.50 -4.78
C ARG A 534 32.40 -23.72 -3.83
N TYR A 535 31.08 -23.80 -4.00
CA TYR A 535 30.12 -23.03 -3.23
C TYR A 535 29.10 -23.90 -2.49
N LEU A 536 28.58 -23.38 -1.38
CA LEU A 536 27.39 -23.89 -0.68
C LEU A 536 26.36 -22.76 -0.59
N VAL A 537 25.19 -22.94 -1.18
CA VAL A 537 24.07 -22.00 -1.03
C VAL A 537 22.92 -22.67 -0.30
N VAL A 538 22.44 -22.03 0.76
CA VAL A 538 21.31 -22.50 1.56
C VAL A 538 20.05 -21.75 1.13
N PHE A 539 19.01 -22.47 0.71
CA PHE A 539 17.64 -21.93 0.65
C PHE A 539 16.85 -22.49 1.83
N ASP A 540 16.59 -21.63 2.81
CA ASP A 540 15.82 -21.96 3.99
C ASP A 540 14.31 -21.76 3.73
N ASP A 541 13.51 -22.71 4.19
CA ASP A 541 12.06 -22.80 4.11
C ASP A 541 11.48 -22.78 2.69
N VAL A 542 11.96 -23.66 1.81
CA VAL A 542 11.46 -23.79 0.44
C VAL A 542 10.07 -24.43 0.41
N TRP A 543 9.08 -23.68 -0.06
CA TRP A 543 7.69 -24.12 -0.22
C TRP A 543 7.41 -24.82 -1.55
N ASP A 544 8.16 -24.50 -2.60
CA ASP A 544 7.92 -24.94 -3.97
C ASP A 544 9.23 -25.04 -4.77
N ILE A 545 9.35 -26.04 -5.63
CA ILE A 545 10.53 -26.25 -6.47
C ILE A 545 10.77 -25.11 -7.48
N ARG A 546 9.76 -24.27 -7.75
CA ARG A 546 9.87 -23.08 -8.62
C ARG A 546 11.08 -22.22 -8.32
N VAL A 547 11.49 -22.10 -7.05
CA VAL A 547 12.71 -21.37 -6.64
C VAL A 547 13.93 -21.89 -7.38
N TRP A 548 14.08 -23.21 -7.45
CA TRP A 548 15.17 -23.84 -8.17
C TRP A 548 15.02 -23.73 -9.69
N ASN A 549 13.80 -23.81 -10.22
CA ASN A 549 13.57 -23.64 -11.66
C ASN A 549 13.92 -22.22 -12.14
N ASP A 550 13.67 -21.20 -11.31
CA ASP A 550 13.91 -19.80 -11.63
C ASP A 550 15.39 -19.41 -11.50
N LEU A 551 16.08 -19.95 -10.49
CA LEU A 551 17.45 -19.57 -10.14
C LEU A 551 18.51 -20.59 -10.59
N GLY A 552 18.12 -21.81 -10.94
CA GLY A 552 19.04 -22.92 -11.21
C GLY A 552 20.12 -22.59 -12.24
N TYR A 553 19.80 -21.76 -13.24
CA TYR A 553 20.73 -21.32 -14.28
C TYR A 553 21.88 -20.44 -13.75
N ALA A 554 21.73 -19.81 -12.59
CA ALA A 554 22.78 -19.01 -11.96
C ALA A 554 23.84 -19.87 -11.22
N PHE A 555 23.62 -21.18 -11.09
CA PHE A 555 24.50 -22.08 -10.33
C PHE A 555 25.35 -22.95 -11.27
N PRO A 556 26.62 -22.60 -11.54
CA PRO A 556 27.48 -23.36 -12.44
C PRO A 556 27.83 -24.73 -11.85
N ASN A 557 27.68 -25.79 -12.65
CA ASN A 557 28.19 -27.12 -12.32
C ASN A 557 29.58 -27.32 -12.93
N ASP A 558 30.60 -26.80 -12.24
CA ASP A 558 32.01 -26.91 -12.67
C ASP A 558 32.68 -28.21 -12.25
N ARG A 559 31.90 -29.20 -11.79
CA ARG A 559 32.39 -30.49 -11.29
C ARG A 559 33.47 -30.34 -10.21
N ASN A 560 33.23 -29.44 -9.26
CA ASN A 560 34.15 -29.12 -8.17
C ASN A 560 33.59 -29.46 -6.78
N GLY A 561 32.43 -30.13 -6.73
CA GLY A 561 31.77 -30.52 -5.49
C GLY A 561 30.86 -29.44 -4.88
N SER A 562 30.43 -28.44 -5.66
CA SER A 562 29.45 -27.44 -5.19
C SER A 562 28.13 -28.06 -4.74
N ARG A 563 27.47 -27.41 -3.78
CA ARG A 563 26.27 -27.92 -3.11
C ARG A 563 25.22 -26.86 -2.95
N ILE A 564 23.98 -27.32 -2.95
CA ILE A 564 22.82 -26.53 -2.59
C ILE A 564 22.11 -27.25 -1.45
N LEU A 565 21.78 -26.56 -0.36
CA LEU A 565 21.10 -27.13 0.81
C LEU A 565 19.72 -26.50 0.95
N PHE A 566 18.65 -27.28 0.91
CA PHE A 566 17.29 -26.79 1.13
C PHE A 566 16.74 -27.29 2.45
N THR A 567 16.01 -26.46 3.17
CA THR A 567 15.09 -26.93 4.21
C THR A 567 13.66 -26.82 3.66
N SER A 568 12.83 -27.84 3.87
CA SER A 568 11.43 -27.81 3.44
C SER A 568 10.52 -28.58 4.39
N ARG A 569 9.26 -28.15 4.45
CA ARG A 569 8.20 -28.86 5.17
C ARG A 569 7.63 -30.02 4.35
N PHE A 570 7.78 -29.98 3.03
CA PHE A 570 7.07 -30.89 2.14
C PHE A 570 8.04 -31.85 1.44
N SER A 571 7.77 -33.15 1.61
CA SER A 571 8.58 -34.20 0.98
C SER A 571 8.47 -34.22 -0.55
N ASN A 572 7.36 -33.74 -1.11
CA ASN A 572 7.17 -33.65 -2.56
C ASN A 572 8.16 -32.67 -3.21
N VAL A 573 8.40 -31.50 -2.59
CA VAL A 573 9.39 -30.51 -3.08
C VAL A 573 10.77 -31.16 -3.20
N ALA A 574 11.15 -31.96 -2.20
CA ALA A 574 12.43 -32.68 -2.22
C ALA A 574 12.49 -33.78 -3.31
N SER A 575 11.36 -34.42 -3.63
CA SER A 575 11.26 -35.47 -4.66
C SER A 575 11.31 -34.94 -6.10
N GLU A 576 10.94 -33.67 -6.33
CA GLU A 576 10.94 -33.04 -7.64
C GLU A 576 12.34 -32.59 -8.11
N VAL A 577 13.32 -32.59 -7.21
CA VAL A 577 14.69 -32.16 -7.49
C VAL A 577 15.44 -33.23 -8.29
N LYS A 578 15.54 -33.04 -9.61
CA LYS A 578 16.21 -34.00 -10.53
C LYS A 578 17.71 -34.21 -10.27
N ILE A 579 18.38 -33.23 -9.66
CA ILE A 579 19.81 -33.27 -9.29
C ILE A 579 19.98 -33.53 -7.77
N GLY A 580 18.89 -33.92 -7.10
CA GLY A 580 18.83 -34.14 -5.67
C GLY A 580 19.46 -35.46 -5.24
N ARG A 581 20.08 -35.47 -4.07
CA ARG A 581 20.28 -36.72 -3.31
C ARG A 581 19.01 -37.07 -2.53
N GLU A 582 18.96 -38.29 -2.00
CA GLU A 582 17.92 -38.71 -1.07
C GLU A 582 17.70 -37.66 0.04
N PRO A 583 16.45 -37.22 0.28
CA PRO A 583 16.15 -36.25 1.32
C PRO A 583 16.62 -36.73 2.69
N HIS A 584 17.16 -35.83 3.50
CA HIS A 584 17.40 -36.08 4.91
C HIS A 584 16.13 -35.75 5.70
N ASN A 585 15.36 -36.80 6.01
CA ASN A 585 14.18 -36.66 6.87
C ASN A 585 14.64 -36.49 8.32
N LEU A 586 14.47 -35.28 8.84
CA LEU A 586 14.84 -34.94 10.21
C LEU A 586 13.95 -35.72 11.19
N ARG A 587 14.56 -36.35 12.19
CA ARG A 587 13.83 -37.07 13.25
C ARG A 587 13.27 -36.12 14.30
N ILE A 588 12.29 -36.59 15.07
CA ILE A 588 11.88 -35.96 16.33
C ILE A 588 12.94 -36.19 17.41
N LEU A 589 12.91 -35.34 18.45
CA LEU A 589 13.70 -35.55 19.66
C LEU A 589 13.17 -36.78 20.40
N ASP A 590 14.08 -37.53 21.01
CA ASP A 590 13.67 -38.55 21.98
C ASP A 590 13.24 -37.91 23.31
N ASP A 591 12.67 -38.73 24.21
CA ASP A 591 12.16 -38.25 25.50
C ASP A 591 13.28 -37.65 26.38
N GLY A 592 14.50 -38.17 26.27
CA GLY A 592 15.67 -37.68 26.98
C GLY A 592 16.13 -36.32 26.48
N GLU A 593 16.26 -36.18 25.16
CA GLU A 593 16.61 -34.92 24.48
C GLU A 593 15.54 -33.85 24.72
N SER A 594 14.26 -34.23 24.70
CA SER A 594 13.14 -33.34 24.99
C SER A 594 13.20 -32.81 26.43
N TRP A 595 13.50 -33.70 27.39
CA TRP A 595 13.68 -33.30 28.78
C TRP A 595 14.91 -32.40 28.98
N GLU A 596 16.03 -32.72 28.34
CA GLU A 596 17.24 -31.91 28.39
C GLU A 596 17.00 -30.49 27.84
N LEU A 597 16.31 -30.38 26.71
CA LEU A 597 15.94 -29.09 26.12
C LEU A 597 15.00 -28.31 27.06
N LEU A 598 13.97 -28.95 27.62
CA LEU A 598 13.05 -28.33 28.57
C LEU A 598 13.80 -27.80 29.79
N GLN A 599 14.67 -28.63 30.38
CA GLN A 599 15.44 -28.29 31.56
C GLN A 599 16.33 -27.07 31.31
N LYS A 600 17.11 -27.07 30.22
CA LYS A 600 17.99 -25.95 29.86
C LYS A 600 17.21 -24.67 29.58
N LYS A 601 16.02 -24.76 29.02
CA LYS A 601 15.17 -23.59 28.73
C LYS A 601 14.49 -23.00 29.96
N VAL A 602 14.07 -23.85 30.91
CA VAL A 602 13.40 -23.40 32.15
C VAL A 602 14.40 -22.91 33.19
N PHE A 603 15.49 -23.66 33.41
CA PHE A 603 16.42 -23.42 34.53
C PHE A 603 17.75 -22.78 34.10
N GLY A 604 18.05 -22.75 32.80
CA GLY A 604 19.34 -22.28 32.31
C GLY A 604 20.49 -23.19 32.75
N GLU A 605 21.49 -22.62 33.42
CA GLU A 605 22.61 -23.35 34.02
C GLU A 605 22.31 -23.90 35.43
N GLU A 606 21.18 -23.51 36.03
CA GLU A 606 20.77 -23.97 37.36
C GLU A 606 20.23 -25.41 37.30
N ALA A 607 20.46 -26.18 38.38
CA ALA A 607 19.94 -27.54 38.48
C ALA A 607 18.43 -27.54 38.73
N CYS A 608 17.69 -28.41 38.03
CA CYS A 608 16.27 -28.63 38.29
C CYS A 608 16.05 -29.22 39.71
N PRO A 609 15.12 -28.65 40.51
CA PRO A 609 14.70 -29.25 41.78
C PRO A 609 14.24 -30.70 41.60
N ARG A 610 14.61 -31.58 42.56
CA ARG A 610 14.36 -33.02 42.43
C ARG A 610 12.88 -33.36 42.38
N GLU A 611 12.08 -32.58 43.10
CA GLU A 611 10.63 -32.68 43.21
C GLU A 611 9.93 -32.43 41.87
N LEU A 612 10.51 -31.59 41.01
CA LEU A 612 9.98 -31.24 39.70
C LEU A 612 10.52 -32.11 38.56
N SER A 613 11.55 -32.91 38.80
CA SER A 613 12.18 -33.68 37.73
C SER A 613 11.25 -34.76 37.15
N ILE A 614 10.40 -35.38 37.98
CA ILE A 614 9.47 -36.42 37.51
C ILE A 614 8.37 -35.77 36.65
N LEU A 615 7.73 -34.73 37.20
CA LEU A 615 6.68 -33.99 36.52
C LEU A 615 7.20 -33.28 35.25
N GLY A 616 8.41 -32.73 35.29
CA GLY A 616 9.05 -32.11 34.14
C GLY A 616 9.34 -33.11 33.01
N LYS A 617 9.77 -34.33 33.33
CA LYS A 617 9.93 -35.41 32.34
C LYS A 617 8.60 -35.83 31.73
N GLU A 618 7.55 -35.91 32.54
CA GLU A 618 6.19 -36.18 32.06
C GLU A 618 5.72 -35.09 31.09
N ILE A 619 5.88 -33.82 31.45
CA ILE A 619 5.55 -32.67 30.60
C ILE A 619 6.37 -32.70 29.29
N ALA A 620 7.67 -33.00 29.36
CA ALA A 620 8.52 -33.14 28.18
C ALA A 620 8.07 -34.28 27.26
N GLY A 621 7.75 -35.45 27.81
CA GLY A 621 7.21 -36.58 27.05
C GLY A 621 5.84 -36.25 26.41
N ASN A 622 5.04 -35.43 27.06
CA ASN A 622 3.78 -34.93 26.51
C ASN A 622 3.98 -33.97 25.32
N CYS A 623 5.18 -33.41 25.11
CA CYS A 623 5.52 -32.59 23.94
C CYS A 623 5.82 -33.41 22.68
N LYS A 624 5.82 -34.75 22.76
CA LYS A 624 5.99 -35.70 21.63
C LYS A 624 7.22 -35.43 20.76
N GLY A 625 8.32 -35.00 21.38
CA GLY A 625 9.60 -34.85 20.71
C GLY A 625 9.74 -33.65 19.77
N LEU A 626 8.78 -32.72 19.75
CA LEU A 626 8.85 -31.53 18.89
C LEU A 626 9.57 -30.37 19.61
N PRO A 627 10.74 -29.89 19.13
CA PRO A 627 11.51 -28.84 19.80
C PRO A 627 10.71 -27.57 20.08
N LEU A 628 9.89 -27.10 19.12
CA LEU A 628 9.09 -25.88 19.29
C LEU A 628 8.09 -26.00 20.45
N THR A 629 7.39 -27.14 20.55
CA THR A 629 6.44 -27.43 21.63
C THR A 629 7.15 -27.39 22.99
N VAL A 630 8.30 -28.06 23.09
CA VAL A 630 9.12 -28.06 24.31
C VAL A 630 9.52 -26.65 24.72
N VAL A 631 9.95 -25.82 23.77
CA VAL A 631 10.40 -24.44 24.03
C VAL A 631 9.24 -23.53 24.46
N ILE A 632 8.05 -23.66 23.88
CA ILE A 632 6.86 -22.91 24.28
C ILE A 632 6.46 -23.29 25.72
N ILE A 633 6.38 -24.59 26.02
CA ILE A 633 6.06 -25.06 27.37
C ILE A 633 7.10 -24.60 28.38
N ALA A 634 8.39 -24.60 28.03
CA ALA A 634 9.42 -24.04 28.88
C ALA A 634 9.14 -22.57 29.25
N GLY A 635 8.63 -21.78 28.31
CA GLY A 635 8.23 -20.40 28.53
C GLY A 635 7.08 -20.26 29.53
N ILE A 636 6.06 -21.11 29.43
CA ILE A 636 4.95 -21.17 30.39
C ILE A 636 5.49 -21.53 31.78
N LEU A 637 6.26 -22.62 31.88
CA LEU A 637 6.80 -23.12 33.14
C LEU A 637 7.74 -22.14 33.84
N ALA A 638 8.47 -21.32 33.08
CA ALA A 638 9.28 -20.23 33.61
C ALA A 638 8.45 -19.10 34.23
N SER A 639 7.19 -18.94 33.81
CA SER A 639 6.29 -17.86 34.23
C SER A 639 5.28 -18.23 35.33
N VAL A 640 5.13 -19.52 35.64
CA VAL A 640 4.20 -20.03 36.68
C VAL A 640 4.93 -20.55 37.91
N GLU A 641 4.24 -20.59 39.05
CA GLU A 641 4.77 -21.21 40.26
C GLU A 641 4.95 -22.72 40.10
N TYR A 642 5.86 -23.29 40.90
CA TYR A 642 6.18 -24.72 40.80
C TYR A 642 4.99 -25.62 41.12
N ASP A 643 4.10 -25.18 42.03
CA ASP A 643 2.88 -25.91 42.38
C ASP A 643 1.88 -25.99 41.21
N ASP A 644 1.95 -25.04 40.27
CA ASP A 644 1.04 -24.95 39.12
C ASP A 644 1.50 -25.82 37.93
N TRP A 645 2.68 -26.45 37.98
CA TRP A 645 3.17 -27.34 36.92
C TRP A 645 2.24 -28.54 36.68
N CYS A 646 1.57 -29.01 37.73
CA CYS A 646 0.58 -30.09 37.63
C CYS A 646 -0.61 -29.69 36.75
N GLU A 647 -1.04 -28.43 36.82
CA GLU A 647 -2.13 -27.93 35.99
C GLU A 647 -1.74 -27.85 34.51
N VAL A 648 -0.49 -27.44 34.23
CA VAL A 648 0.07 -27.44 32.87
C VAL A 648 0.15 -28.87 32.31
N ALA A 649 0.61 -29.84 33.11
CA ALA A 649 0.65 -31.25 32.72
C ALA A 649 -0.74 -31.82 32.43
N ASN A 650 -1.73 -31.53 33.27
CA ASN A 650 -3.11 -31.95 33.09
C ASN A 650 -3.73 -31.34 31.81
N SER A 651 -3.45 -30.06 31.54
CA SER A 651 -3.97 -29.32 30.39
C SER A 651 -3.36 -29.82 29.07
N LEU A 652 -2.08 -30.20 29.08
CA LEU A 652 -1.45 -30.88 27.96
C LEU A 652 -2.12 -32.24 27.72
N THR A 653 -2.36 -33.01 28.77
CA THR A 653 -2.94 -34.36 28.66
C THR A 653 -4.39 -34.35 28.13
N SER A 654 -5.21 -33.37 28.54
CA SER A 654 -6.61 -33.26 28.11
C SER A 654 -6.78 -32.87 26.63
N THR A 655 -5.75 -32.32 25.99
CA THR A 655 -5.84 -31.74 24.64
C THR A 655 -5.27 -32.68 23.56
N ILE A 656 -4.81 -33.89 23.92
CA ILE A 656 -4.12 -34.88 23.05
C ILE A 656 -5.07 -35.69 22.14
N VAL A 657 -6.34 -35.30 21.95
CA VAL A 657 -7.32 -36.17 21.26
C VAL A 657 -7.15 -36.24 19.72
N TYR A 658 -6.37 -35.38 19.06
CA TYR A 658 -6.10 -35.49 17.61
C TYR A 658 -4.65 -35.14 17.22
N ASP A 659 -3.99 -36.08 16.54
CA ASP A 659 -2.54 -36.16 16.29
C ASP A 659 -1.98 -35.06 15.35
N THR A 660 -2.84 -34.26 14.71
CA THR A 660 -2.41 -33.24 13.73
C THR A 660 -2.38 -31.80 14.26
N ASP A 661 -2.89 -31.53 15.48
CA ASP A 661 -3.04 -30.16 16.02
C ASP A 661 -2.25 -29.90 17.33
N HIS A 662 -1.31 -30.77 17.71
CA HIS A 662 -0.56 -30.65 18.98
C HIS A 662 0.13 -29.29 19.17
N CYS A 663 0.78 -28.75 18.13
CA CYS A 663 1.37 -27.41 18.19
C CYS A 663 0.34 -26.30 18.45
N LYS A 664 -0.83 -26.37 17.81
CA LYS A 664 -1.88 -25.35 17.99
C LYS A 664 -2.40 -25.36 19.42
N ASN A 665 -2.60 -26.54 19.99
CA ASN A 665 -3.02 -26.72 21.37
C ASN A 665 -2.01 -26.15 22.36
N THR A 666 -0.72 -26.34 22.09
CA THR A 666 0.36 -25.81 22.92
C THR A 666 0.47 -24.28 22.82
N LEU A 667 0.27 -23.72 21.62
CA LEU A 667 0.21 -22.27 21.40
C LEU A 667 -0.99 -21.63 22.10
N GLU A 668 -2.16 -22.27 22.02
CA GLU A 668 -3.38 -21.85 22.73
C GLU A 668 -3.16 -21.88 24.25
N LEU A 669 -2.55 -22.93 24.78
CA LEU A 669 -2.19 -23.01 26.19
C LEU A 669 -1.26 -21.87 26.59
N SER A 670 -0.22 -21.60 25.80
CA SER A 670 0.69 -20.48 26.06
C SER A 670 0.00 -19.12 26.02
N TYR A 671 -1.00 -18.95 25.15
CA TYR A 671 -1.79 -17.73 25.05
C TYR A 671 -2.71 -17.53 26.27
N ILE A 672 -3.34 -18.61 26.75
CA ILE A 672 -4.19 -18.59 27.96
C ILE A 672 -3.37 -18.18 29.19
N HIS A 673 -2.11 -18.62 29.29
CA HIS A 673 -1.21 -18.28 30.39
C HIS A 673 -0.49 -16.93 30.23
N LEU A 674 -0.76 -16.17 29.16
CA LEU A 674 -0.17 -14.86 28.93
C LEU A 674 -0.95 -13.76 29.71
N PRO A 675 -0.27 -12.78 30.33
CA PRO A 675 -0.95 -11.62 30.92
C PRO A 675 -1.79 -10.86 29.90
N ASP A 676 -2.95 -10.34 30.33
CA ASP A 676 -3.90 -9.68 29.42
C ASP A 676 -3.32 -8.46 28.69
N TYR A 677 -2.37 -7.74 29.31
CA TYR A 677 -1.71 -6.60 28.68
C TYR A 677 -0.73 -7.01 27.55
N LEU A 678 -0.23 -8.25 27.55
CA LEU A 678 0.66 -8.77 26.50
C LEU A 678 -0.09 -9.45 25.34
N LYS A 679 -1.33 -9.88 25.56
CA LYS A 679 -2.13 -10.55 24.51
C LYS A 679 -2.29 -9.69 23.25
N PRO A 680 -2.70 -8.41 23.32
CA PRO A 680 -2.77 -7.56 22.13
C PRO A 680 -1.41 -7.37 21.45
N CYS A 681 -0.35 -7.24 22.24
CA CYS A 681 1.03 -7.07 21.74
C CYS A 681 1.50 -8.30 20.95
N LEU A 682 1.24 -9.51 21.47
CA LEU A 682 1.54 -10.76 20.78
C LEU A 682 0.72 -10.92 19.49
N LEU A 683 -0.60 -10.72 19.56
CA LEU A 683 -1.48 -10.86 18.40
C LEU A 683 -1.10 -9.89 17.27
N TYR A 684 -0.58 -8.71 17.61
CA TYR A 684 -0.14 -7.71 16.64
C TYR A 684 0.98 -8.21 15.70
N PHE A 685 1.75 -9.23 16.09
CA PHE A 685 2.73 -9.85 15.18
C PHE A 685 2.06 -10.50 13.95
N GLY A 686 0.79 -10.89 14.04
CA GLY A 686 0.01 -11.40 12.91
C GLY A 686 -0.19 -10.39 11.77
N ALA A 687 0.05 -9.10 12.02
CA ALA A 687 -0.01 -8.03 11.01
C ALA A 687 1.24 -7.93 10.11
N PHE A 688 2.35 -8.58 10.48
CA PHE A 688 3.62 -8.55 9.72
C PHE A 688 3.73 -9.73 8.74
N ARG A 689 4.74 -9.73 7.86
CA ARG A 689 5.03 -10.93 7.02
C ARG A 689 5.50 -12.09 7.91
N GLU A 690 5.19 -13.29 7.46
CA GLU A 690 5.85 -14.51 7.94
C GLU A 690 7.38 -14.35 7.79
N ASP A 691 8.13 -14.86 8.75
CA ASP A 691 9.60 -14.73 8.87
C ASP A 691 10.20 -13.31 8.90
N GLN A 692 9.39 -12.25 8.96
CA GLN A 692 9.90 -10.89 8.92
C GLN A 692 10.73 -10.53 10.18
N GLU A 693 11.94 -9.99 9.96
CA GLU A 693 12.65 -9.28 11.02
C GLU A 693 12.00 -7.91 11.28
N ILE A 694 11.47 -7.73 12.48
CA ILE A 694 10.76 -6.51 12.89
C ILE A 694 11.70 -5.67 13.77
N GLN A 695 11.93 -4.42 13.39
CA GLN A 695 12.70 -3.49 14.20
C GLN A 695 11.98 -3.20 15.52
N ALA A 696 12.66 -3.42 16.65
CA ALA A 696 12.05 -3.27 17.97
C ALA A 696 11.49 -1.87 18.20
N LYS A 697 12.22 -0.82 17.79
CA LYS A 697 11.76 0.58 17.88
C LYS A 697 10.44 0.82 17.14
N LYS A 698 10.32 0.28 15.92
CA LYS A 698 9.10 0.38 15.11
C LYS A 698 7.92 -0.33 15.81
N LEU A 699 8.15 -1.54 16.30
CA LEU A 699 7.12 -2.32 16.99
C LEU A 699 6.61 -1.62 18.24
N MET A 700 7.51 -1.07 19.06
CA MET A 700 7.16 -0.31 20.26
C MET A 700 6.32 0.92 19.93
N SER A 701 6.73 1.72 18.93
CA SER A 701 5.95 2.88 18.49
C SER A 701 4.55 2.51 18.00
N LEU A 702 4.40 1.37 17.33
CA LEU A 702 3.10 0.85 16.90
C LEU A 702 2.24 0.47 18.11
N TRP A 703 2.75 -0.32 19.06
CA TRP A 703 2.00 -0.70 20.27
C TRP A 703 1.58 0.51 21.12
N ILE A 704 2.43 1.54 21.20
CA ILE A 704 2.10 2.80 21.86
C ILE A 704 0.98 3.54 21.11
N ALA A 705 1.07 3.62 19.79
CA ALA A 705 0.04 4.28 18.95
C ALA A 705 -1.33 3.57 19.04
N GLU A 706 -1.34 2.24 19.13
CA GLU A 706 -2.55 1.43 19.36
C GLU A 706 -3.09 1.53 20.79
N GLY A 707 -2.32 2.12 21.71
CA GLY A 707 -2.68 2.21 23.12
C GLY A 707 -2.67 0.87 23.84
N PHE A 708 -1.85 -0.10 23.40
CA PHE A 708 -1.59 -1.35 24.12
C PHE A 708 -0.68 -1.11 25.32
N VAL A 709 0.18 -0.09 25.22
CA VAL A 709 1.07 0.35 26.29
C VAL A 709 0.40 1.55 26.96
N GLN A 710 -0.14 1.34 28.16
CA GLN A 710 -0.80 2.37 28.96
C GLN A 710 -0.05 2.56 30.26
N ASN A 711 0.43 3.79 30.49
CA ASN A 711 1.23 4.09 31.66
C ASN A 711 0.34 4.40 32.88
N THR A 712 0.58 3.70 33.98
CA THR A 712 -0.06 3.97 35.29
C THR A 712 0.92 4.59 36.29
N GLU A 713 2.21 4.71 35.95
CA GLU A 713 3.29 5.19 36.83
C GLU A 713 4.24 6.19 36.12
N ALA A 714 5.36 6.56 36.74
CA ALA A 714 6.25 7.64 36.29
C ALA A 714 7.32 7.24 35.24
N ASN A 715 7.21 6.06 34.61
CA ASN A 715 8.18 5.56 33.63
C ASN A 715 7.88 6.07 32.20
N SER A 716 8.82 5.97 31.26
CA SER A 716 8.53 6.30 29.85
C SER A 716 7.69 5.18 29.21
N LEU A 717 6.85 5.53 28.22
CA LEU A 717 6.06 4.54 27.48
C LEU A 717 6.94 3.61 26.66
N GLU A 718 8.08 4.12 26.18
CA GLU A 718 9.08 3.38 25.44
C GLU A 718 9.78 2.32 26.30
N ASP A 719 10.14 2.64 27.54
CA ASP A 719 10.76 1.67 28.46
C ASP A 719 9.77 0.53 28.78
N LEU A 720 8.51 0.87 29.05
CA LEU A 720 7.45 -0.12 29.30
C LEU A 720 7.18 -1.01 28.07
N ALA A 721 7.22 -0.43 26.86
CA ALA A 721 7.10 -1.19 25.62
C ALA A 721 8.30 -2.14 25.40
N GLU A 722 9.52 -1.73 25.77
CA GLU A 722 10.70 -2.58 25.71
C GLU A 722 10.61 -3.73 26.73
N GLU A 723 10.10 -3.48 27.94
CA GLU A 723 9.81 -4.51 28.93
C GLU A 723 8.82 -5.56 28.41
N TYR A 724 7.78 -5.14 27.68
CA TYR A 724 6.80 -6.07 27.08
C TYR A 724 7.44 -6.98 26.03
N ILE A 725 8.35 -6.45 25.19
CA ILE A 725 9.13 -7.25 24.24
C ILE A 725 9.99 -8.27 25.00
N LEU A 726 10.66 -7.83 26.06
CA LEU A 726 11.51 -8.71 26.87
C LEU A 726 10.72 -9.80 27.60
N ASP A 727 9.50 -9.52 28.08
CA ASP A 727 8.65 -10.54 28.70
C ASP A 727 8.21 -11.59 27.67
N LEU A 728 7.77 -11.18 26.48
CA LEU A 728 7.45 -12.10 25.38
C LEU A 728 8.66 -12.95 24.94
N ILE A 729 9.87 -12.39 24.98
CA ILE A 729 11.11 -13.14 24.73
C ILE A 729 11.38 -14.14 25.85
N SER A 730 11.21 -13.74 27.12
CA SER A 730 11.43 -14.61 28.27
C SER A 730 10.49 -15.82 28.27
N ARG A 731 9.30 -15.67 27.67
CA ARG A 731 8.30 -16.72 27.45
C ARG A 731 8.54 -17.55 26.18
N ASN A 732 9.66 -17.35 25.49
CA ASN A 732 10.02 -17.99 24.22
C ASN A 732 9.00 -17.82 23.08
N LEU A 733 8.13 -16.79 23.15
CA LEU A 733 7.18 -16.46 22.08
C LEU A 733 7.82 -15.55 21.03
N VAL A 734 8.74 -14.69 21.44
CA VAL A 734 9.50 -13.81 20.55
C VAL A 734 10.97 -14.19 20.58
N THR A 735 11.62 -14.17 19.43
CA THR A 735 13.05 -14.44 19.30
C THR A 735 13.82 -13.18 18.90
N ILE A 736 15.03 -13.03 19.43
CA ILE A 736 15.92 -11.91 19.11
C ILE A 736 16.57 -12.18 17.75
N ALA A 737 16.30 -11.33 16.77
CA ALA A 737 16.94 -11.40 15.45
C ALA A 737 18.28 -10.64 15.43
N LYS A 738 18.32 -9.44 16.04
CA LYS A 738 19.52 -8.60 16.13
C LYS A 738 19.61 -7.92 17.49
N GLN A 739 20.81 -7.82 18.04
CA GLN A 739 21.11 -7.05 19.25
C GLN A 739 21.74 -5.69 18.90
N ARG A 740 21.60 -4.69 19.79
CA ARG A 740 22.29 -3.40 19.66
C ARG A 740 23.72 -3.53 20.18
N SER A 741 24.62 -2.67 19.69
CA SER A 741 26.03 -2.62 20.13
C SER A 741 26.21 -2.30 21.61
N MET A 742 25.23 -1.62 22.21
CA MET A 742 25.22 -1.21 23.64
C MET A 742 24.36 -2.14 24.52
N GLY A 743 23.89 -3.28 23.99
CA GLY A 743 22.90 -4.15 24.65
C GLY A 743 21.45 -3.81 24.30
N GLY A 744 20.53 -4.76 24.52
CA GLY A 744 19.10 -4.63 24.19
C GLY A 744 18.71 -5.10 22.79
N VAL A 745 17.41 -5.15 22.52
CA VAL A 745 16.84 -5.74 21.30
C VAL A 745 16.85 -4.69 20.17
N LYS A 746 17.50 -5.00 19.05
CA LYS A 746 17.48 -4.17 17.83
C LYS A 746 16.37 -4.61 16.88
N ALA A 747 16.24 -5.91 16.67
CA ALA A 747 15.19 -6.52 15.89
C ALA A 747 14.76 -7.85 16.51
N CYS A 748 13.49 -8.19 16.34
CA CYS A 748 12.89 -9.42 16.83
C CYS A 748 12.05 -10.08 15.73
N LYS A 749 11.70 -11.35 15.94
CA LYS A 749 10.83 -12.11 15.05
C LYS A 749 10.09 -13.20 15.81
N ILE A 750 8.97 -13.68 15.28
CA ILE A 750 8.23 -14.83 15.81
C ILE A 750 8.35 -16.02 14.86
N HIS A 751 8.16 -17.23 15.39
CA HIS A 751 8.15 -18.46 14.59
C HIS A 751 6.85 -18.55 13.77
N ASP A 752 6.89 -19.12 12.57
CA ASP A 752 5.77 -19.14 11.62
C ASP A 752 4.48 -19.77 12.15
N LEU A 753 4.58 -20.91 12.84
CA LEU A 753 3.41 -21.48 13.52
C LEU A 753 2.77 -20.54 14.55
N LEU A 754 3.58 -19.73 15.24
CA LEU A 754 3.09 -18.70 16.15
C LEU A 754 2.51 -17.51 15.38
N HIS A 755 3.05 -17.19 14.19
CA HIS A 755 2.49 -16.17 13.30
C HIS A 755 1.11 -16.56 12.78
N GLU A 756 0.96 -17.80 12.31
CA GLU A 756 -0.33 -18.36 11.89
C GLU A 756 -1.33 -18.47 13.04
N PHE A 757 -0.85 -18.81 14.24
CA PHE A 757 -1.65 -18.74 15.45
C PHE A 757 -2.13 -17.30 15.72
N CYS A 758 -1.23 -16.32 15.71
CA CYS A 758 -1.57 -14.91 15.93
C CYS A 758 -2.59 -14.41 14.90
N LYS A 759 -2.41 -14.73 13.61
CA LYS A 759 -3.35 -14.40 12.53
C LYS A 759 -4.74 -15.01 12.74
N THR A 760 -4.79 -16.27 13.17
CA THR A 760 -6.05 -16.99 13.39
C THR A 760 -6.75 -16.44 14.62
N LYS A 761 -6.03 -16.34 15.73
CA LYS A 761 -6.54 -15.85 17.01
C LYS A 761 -6.95 -14.39 16.97
N SER A 762 -6.20 -13.56 16.25
CA SER A 762 -6.57 -12.16 16.03
C SER A 762 -7.87 -12.00 15.26
N LYS A 763 -8.20 -12.93 14.35
CA LYS A 763 -9.49 -12.94 13.65
C LYS A 763 -10.61 -13.37 14.59
N GLU A 764 -10.40 -14.42 15.38
CA GLU A 764 -11.37 -14.91 16.37
C GLU A 764 -11.73 -13.84 17.41
N GLU A 765 -10.72 -13.15 17.94
CA GLU A 765 -10.89 -12.09 18.95
C GLU A 765 -11.18 -10.72 18.33
N ASN A 766 -11.33 -10.65 17.00
CA ASN A 766 -11.51 -9.43 16.21
C ASN A 766 -10.39 -8.37 16.39
N VAL A 767 -9.25 -8.74 16.95
CA VAL A 767 -8.08 -7.86 17.14
C VAL A 767 -7.40 -7.50 15.81
N LEU A 768 -7.46 -8.35 14.76
CA LEU A 768 -6.99 -8.04 13.40
C LEU A 768 -7.89 -8.74 12.34
N GLN A 769 -8.27 -8.05 11.26
CA GLN A 769 -8.94 -8.58 10.06
C GLN A 769 -8.14 -8.27 8.78
N VAL A 770 -8.18 -9.16 7.77
CA VAL A 770 -7.53 -8.97 6.47
C VAL A 770 -8.61 -8.56 5.45
N LEU A 771 -8.46 -7.42 4.77
CA LEU A 771 -9.35 -7.04 3.66
C LEU A 771 -8.70 -7.45 2.34
N HIS A 772 -9.36 -8.36 1.59
CA HIS A 772 -8.95 -8.69 0.23
C HIS A 772 -9.44 -7.62 -0.75
N GLU A 773 -8.55 -7.16 -1.64
CA GLU A 773 -8.74 -6.11 -2.66
C GLU A 773 -9.89 -6.33 -3.67
N TYR A 774 -10.74 -7.35 -3.51
CA TYR A 774 -11.84 -7.62 -4.43
C TYR A 774 -13.22 -7.22 -3.92
N ASP A 775 -13.42 -6.94 -2.62
CA ASP A 775 -14.76 -6.62 -2.09
C ASP A 775 -15.09 -5.11 -2.00
N GLU A 776 -14.14 -4.20 -2.29
CA GLU A 776 -14.40 -2.75 -2.29
C GLU A 776 -14.16 -2.03 -3.64
N LEU A 777 -13.80 -2.74 -4.71
CA LEU A 777 -13.66 -2.13 -6.04
C LEU A 777 -14.93 -2.25 -6.87
N SER A 778 -15.89 -1.36 -6.61
CA SER A 778 -16.87 -0.98 -7.65
C SER A 778 -17.07 0.54 -7.80
N THR A 779 -16.31 1.37 -7.08
CA THR A 779 -16.25 2.82 -7.39
C THR A 779 -14.85 3.38 -7.11
N PHE A 780 -14.16 3.78 -8.19
CA PHE A 780 -12.86 4.48 -8.31
C PHE A 780 -11.59 3.64 -8.60
N ASN A 781 -11.04 3.95 -9.78
CA ASN A 781 -9.70 3.61 -10.26
C ASN A 781 -8.64 4.35 -9.43
N GLU A 782 -7.85 3.62 -8.63
CA GLU A 782 -6.51 4.08 -8.22
C GLU A 782 -5.58 4.01 -9.46
N PRO A 783 -4.62 4.94 -9.67
CA PRO A 783 -3.75 4.93 -10.84
C PRO A 783 -2.82 3.69 -10.81
N HIS A 784 -3.04 2.77 -11.76
CA HIS A 784 -2.14 1.67 -12.04
C HIS A 784 -0.88 2.19 -12.75
N THR A 785 0.07 2.74 -11.99
CA THR A 785 1.42 2.91 -12.52
C THR A 785 2.20 1.61 -12.32
N SER A 786 2.54 0.97 -13.43
CA SER A 786 3.35 -0.25 -13.57
C SER A 786 4.84 -0.04 -13.22
N LYS A 787 5.14 0.78 -12.20
CA LYS A 787 6.48 0.95 -11.64
C LYS A 787 6.40 0.97 -10.11
N GLY A 788 6.76 -0.18 -9.53
CA GLY A 788 7.35 -0.29 -8.20
C GLY A 788 6.52 0.28 -7.04
N CYS A 789 5.47 -0.44 -6.63
CA CYS A 789 4.97 -0.34 -5.26
C CYS A 789 5.75 -1.33 -4.36
N PRO A 790 6.44 -0.90 -3.29
CA PRO A 790 7.03 -1.82 -2.31
C PRO A 790 6.01 -2.50 -1.39
N PHE A 791 4.74 -2.06 -1.39
CA PHE A 791 3.79 -2.35 -0.33
C PHE A 791 2.73 -3.37 -0.77
N GLY A 792 2.86 -4.61 -0.28
CA GLY A 792 1.84 -5.65 -0.41
C GLY A 792 0.66 -5.51 0.56
N GLN A 793 -0.37 -6.33 0.32
CA GLN A 793 -1.68 -6.59 0.99
C GLN A 793 -2.07 -5.87 2.31
N ARG A 794 -3.36 -5.49 2.43
CA ARG A 794 -3.96 -4.70 3.53
C ARG A 794 -4.53 -5.58 4.68
N LEU A 795 -4.25 -5.20 5.93
CA LEU A 795 -4.97 -5.64 7.16
C LEU A 795 -5.63 -4.41 7.83
N SER A 796 -6.67 -4.62 8.64
CA SER A 796 -7.41 -3.64 9.46
C SER A 796 -7.72 -4.23 10.86
N ILE A 797 -8.04 -3.41 11.87
CA ILE A 797 -8.24 -3.86 13.27
C ILE A 797 -9.65 -3.50 13.76
N LEU A 798 -10.40 -4.43 14.35
CA LEU A 798 -11.66 -4.09 15.03
C LEU A 798 -11.41 -3.96 16.53
N ARG A 799 -11.97 -2.92 17.16
CA ARG A 799 -12.17 -2.93 18.62
C ARG A 799 -13.67 -3.04 18.89
N SER A 800 -14.05 -4.14 19.54
CA SER A 800 -15.30 -4.41 20.25
C SER A 800 -16.57 -3.74 19.72
N GLN A 801 -17.43 -4.55 19.07
CA GLN A 801 -18.89 -4.41 18.85
C GLN A 801 -19.53 -3.06 18.49
N SER A 802 -18.80 -1.99 18.13
CA SER A 802 -19.46 -0.76 17.66
C SER A 802 -18.71 0.06 16.62
N TYR A 803 -17.40 -0.15 16.37
CA TYR A 803 -16.67 0.71 15.44
C TYR A 803 -15.54 -0.04 14.70
N PHE A 804 -15.56 0.03 13.36
CA PHE A 804 -14.45 -0.39 12.50
C PHE A 804 -13.29 0.60 12.63
N VAL A 805 -12.06 0.14 12.94
CA VAL A 805 -10.84 0.96 12.90
C VAL A 805 -9.89 0.38 11.84
N GLN A 806 -9.95 0.88 10.61
CA GLN A 806 -8.96 0.50 9.59
C GLN A 806 -7.56 0.98 10.03
N VAL A 807 -6.62 0.05 10.20
CA VAL A 807 -5.19 0.33 10.47
C VAL A 807 -4.35 -0.39 9.45
N TYR A 808 -3.60 0.35 8.62
CA TYR A 808 -2.72 -0.21 7.60
C TYR A 808 -1.43 -0.78 8.21
N ALA A 809 -1.22 -2.09 8.09
CA ALA A 809 0.13 -2.65 8.09
C ALA A 809 0.82 -2.27 6.77
N VAL A 810 1.58 -1.16 6.77
CA VAL A 810 2.31 -0.68 5.60
C VAL A 810 3.64 -1.46 5.47
N TYR A 811 3.68 -2.39 4.50
CA TYR A 811 4.81 -3.20 4.05
C TYR A 811 5.97 -2.42 3.39
N CYS A 812 6.87 -1.74 4.13
CA CYS A 812 8.12 -1.23 3.52
C CYS A 812 9.17 -2.36 3.44
N CYS A 813 9.64 -2.70 2.24
CA CYS A 813 11.04 -3.13 2.04
C CYS A 813 11.97 -1.92 2.11
#